data_AF-A0A1H9R4A7-F1
#
_entry.id   AF-A0A1H9R4A7-F1
#
_cell.length_a   1.000
_cell.length_b   1.000
_cell.length_c   1.000
_cell.angle_alpha   90.00
_cell.angle_beta   90.00
_cell.angle_gamma   90.00
#
_symmetry.space_group_name_H-M   'P 1'
#
loop_
_entity.id
_entity.type
_entity.pdbx_description
1 polymer ?
#
loop_
_entity_poly.entity_id
_entity_poly.type
_entity_poly.pdbx_seq_one_letter_code
_entity_poly.pdbx_strand_id
1 'polypeptide(L)'
;MFEIVSNLGQWAQLTANLILFGSCFFLALTWQKKSALEISSSWLARLEKGFPWLAGLVVIGLIVVLASTTGEATGDVSNALDAAAWLQFIEQTQVGFIALIRVILAAILFAVILGLLRKDRKRWHYIVCAVTASLPLIAGTFVSHSSADEMSFVSIAPFALHVLLAGMWFGALPAFMLIILNSNREFDKVTRVLNAEFLEKFSVMALPVMLLLIVTGLIVTDRMIEDDYHTLVASPYGWLLNLKLFILALILAIAYRARYTWLPLFAQIDINDQIRQGIAHLRKWIRLELILALLLMFVATILANTLPAKHTIIAHWPFPFRFAFDTASEESLDDVLFWSGTALFFIALCLAWMGMQLRWNWKHKFFLPGALAVTAAAVALPPIIIEAYPETYLKPLIPLDAISISHGAHLFAEHCADCHGPQGKGNGKLAQTLSSIPTDLLTEPHTAGHTAGNFYHWIAQGIPETDMPGFTETLTDEDIWDVVNFLHALARGFDARLLGTMIIPETPAIAAPVFYYAASGDSSGDLKDFRYRKNTILVLFSWPQSHQRLTQLKHAYERVTQNHNAEILAVPMHELDQQAIQDVTDIVPFPVVTEGWREIFDTYLLYRRVRAVPDLNGPGMTPVHIEFMIDRFGYLRARWNAQFEGFGWQNIHALTQQLKLLNKENEIMPPPDDHAH
;
A
#
# COMPACT_ATOMS: atom_id res chain seq x y z
N MET A 1 -6.68 22.35 18.91
CA MET A 1 -7.34 22.03 20.20
C MET A 1 -8.41 20.95 20.03
N PHE A 2 -9.31 21.08 19.06
CA PHE A 2 -10.36 20.08 18.78
C PHE A 2 -9.81 18.67 18.47
N GLU A 3 -8.82 18.56 17.59
CA GLU A 3 -8.16 17.30 17.23
C GLU A 3 -7.51 16.60 18.44
N ILE A 4 -6.89 17.36 19.34
CA ILE A 4 -6.28 16.82 20.58
C ILE A 4 -7.38 16.23 21.48
N VAL A 5 -8.51 16.90 21.63
CA VAL A 5 -9.63 16.43 22.44
C VAL A 5 -10.26 15.17 21.82
N SER A 6 -10.42 15.14 20.49
CA SER A 6 -10.89 13.96 19.76
C SER A 6 -9.96 12.76 19.99
N ASN A 7 -8.65 12.93 19.73
CA ASN A 7 -7.66 11.87 19.92
C ASN A 7 -7.58 11.39 21.38
N LEU A 8 -7.67 12.28 22.36
CA LEU A 8 -7.71 11.90 23.78
C LEU A 8 -9.00 11.15 24.15
N GLY A 9 -10.15 11.56 23.62
CA GLY A 9 -11.43 10.90 23.83
C GLY A 9 -11.43 9.47 23.26
N GLN A 10 -10.92 9.31 22.04
CA GLN A 10 -10.75 8.02 21.37
C GLN A 10 -9.78 7.11 22.12
N TRP A 11 -8.62 7.65 22.53
CA TRP A 11 -7.63 6.90 23.29
C TRP A 11 -8.19 6.42 24.63
N ALA A 12 -8.86 7.30 25.36
CA ALA A 12 -9.46 6.97 26.66
C ALA A 12 -10.53 5.88 26.49
N GLN A 13 -11.42 6.03 25.51
CA GLN A 13 -12.47 5.07 25.17
C GLN A 13 -11.90 3.69 24.82
N LEU A 14 -10.91 3.64 23.92
CA LEU A 14 -10.30 2.39 23.47
C LEU A 14 -9.56 1.72 24.62
N THR A 15 -8.76 2.47 25.36
CA THR A 15 -8.00 2.00 26.53
C THR A 15 -8.93 1.41 27.58
N ALA A 16 -10.02 2.10 27.93
CA ALA A 16 -10.98 1.61 28.92
C ALA A 16 -11.67 0.32 28.47
N ASN A 17 -12.04 0.23 27.20
CA ASN A 17 -12.69 -0.97 26.66
C ASN A 17 -11.73 -2.17 26.61
N LEU A 18 -10.49 -1.96 26.18
CA LEU A 18 -9.44 -3.00 26.19
C LEU A 18 -9.13 -3.48 27.62
N ILE A 19 -9.08 -2.57 28.60
CA ILE A 19 -8.88 -2.93 30.01
C ILE A 19 -10.04 -3.78 30.52
N LEU A 20 -11.29 -3.37 30.27
CA LEU A 20 -12.47 -4.13 30.67
C LEU A 20 -12.47 -5.53 30.07
N PHE A 21 -12.31 -5.62 28.76
CA PHE A 21 -12.28 -6.87 28.02
C PHE A 21 -11.18 -7.80 28.55
N GLY A 22 -9.93 -7.34 28.61
CA GLY A 22 -8.80 -8.16 29.05
C GLY A 22 -8.86 -8.55 30.53
N SER A 23 -9.33 -7.66 31.40
CA SER A 23 -9.51 -7.96 32.83
C SER A 23 -10.57 -9.04 33.03
N CYS A 24 -11.72 -8.95 32.34
CA CYS A 24 -12.76 -9.98 32.41
C CYS A 24 -12.31 -11.31 31.81
N PHE A 25 -11.59 -11.29 30.69
CA PHE A 25 -11.00 -12.47 30.08
C PHE A 25 -10.02 -13.18 31.02
N PHE A 26 -9.10 -12.43 31.64
CA PHE A 26 -8.15 -12.94 32.61
C PHE A 26 -8.86 -13.60 33.81
N LEU A 27 -9.85 -12.93 34.40
CA LEU A 27 -10.62 -13.47 35.53
C LEU A 27 -11.42 -14.73 35.16
N ALA A 28 -11.98 -14.79 33.95
CA ALA A 28 -12.72 -15.97 33.49
C ALA A 28 -11.85 -17.23 33.37
N LEU A 29 -10.56 -17.04 33.06
CA LEU A 29 -9.58 -18.12 32.92
C LEU A 29 -8.98 -18.57 34.24
N THR A 30 -8.72 -17.63 35.15
CA THR A 30 -8.14 -17.97 36.46
C THR A 30 -9.17 -18.51 37.47
N TRP A 31 -10.48 -18.44 37.15
CA TRP A 31 -11.59 -18.89 38.01
C TRP A 31 -11.62 -20.38 38.38
N GLN A 32 -10.86 -21.26 37.71
CA GLN A 32 -10.88 -22.72 37.94
C GLN A 32 -10.49 -23.14 39.38
N LYS A 33 -9.82 -22.27 40.17
CA LYS A 33 -9.45 -22.52 41.58
C LYS A 33 -10.30 -21.65 42.53
N LYS A 34 -11.56 -22.05 42.73
CA LYS A 34 -12.55 -21.35 43.57
C LYS A 34 -12.04 -21.01 44.99
N SER A 35 -11.26 -21.90 45.60
CA SER A 35 -10.70 -21.72 46.95
C SER A 35 -9.63 -20.63 47.07
N ALA A 36 -8.94 -20.27 45.98
CA ALA A 36 -7.90 -19.23 45.99
C ALA A 36 -8.47 -17.81 45.84
N LEU A 37 -9.56 -17.66 45.07
CA LEU A 37 -10.24 -16.39 44.81
C LEU A 37 -11.11 -15.91 45.97
N GLU A 38 -11.63 -16.84 46.78
CA GLU A 38 -12.35 -16.51 48.02
C GLU A 38 -11.40 -15.96 49.10
N ILE A 39 -10.12 -16.37 49.10
CA ILE A 39 -9.12 -15.96 50.10
C ILE A 39 -8.44 -14.62 49.71
N SER A 40 -8.24 -14.30 48.42
CA SER A 40 -7.53 -13.07 47.99
C SER A 40 -8.44 -11.87 47.64
N SER A 41 -9.28 -11.43 48.57
CA SER A 41 -10.44 -10.55 48.28
C SER A 41 -10.12 -9.07 47.97
N SER A 42 -8.97 -8.53 48.39
CA SER A 42 -8.77 -7.07 48.43
C SER A 42 -8.33 -6.44 47.10
N TRP A 43 -7.57 -7.14 46.25
CA TRP A 43 -7.19 -6.65 44.92
C TRP A 43 -8.30 -6.84 43.89
N LEU A 44 -8.99 -7.99 43.93
CA LEU A 44 -10.11 -8.29 43.04
C LEU A 44 -11.27 -7.31 43.24
N ALA A 45 -11.64 -7.04 44.50
CA ALA A 45 -12.69 -6.07 44.81
C ALA A 45 -12.35 -4.64 44.35
N ARG A 46 -11.06 -4.25 44.37
CA ARG A 46 -10.63 -2.94 43.84
C ARG A 46 -10.75 -2.90 42.31
N LEU A 47 -10.39 -3.98 41.64
CA LEU A 47 -10.52 -4.09 40.18
C LEU A 47 -12.00 -4.01 39.76
N GLU A 48 -12.88 -4.78 40.40
CA GLU A 48 -14.33 -4.80 40.13
C GLU A 48 -14.99 -3.44 40.38
N LYS A 49 -14.57 -2.71 41.42
CA LYS A 49 -15.04 -1.34 41.69
C LYS A 49 -14.68 -0.35 40.57
N GLY A 50 -13.64 -0.64 39.78
CA GLY A 50 -13.26 0.17 38.62
C GLY A 50 -14.13 -0.08 37.38
N PHE A 51 -14.80 -1.23 37.27
CA PHE A 51 -15.51 -1.60 36.04
C PHE A 51 -16.65 -0.64 35.64
N PRO A 52 -17.50 -0.13 36.55
CA PRO A 52 -18.52 0.85 36.19
C PRO A 52 -17.93 2.16 35.66
N TRP A 53 -16.82 2.62 36.26
CA TRP A 53 -16.14 3.83 35.82
C TRP A 53 -15.55 3.67 34.42
N LEU A 54 -14.88 2.53 34.16
CA LEU A 54 -14.36 2.23 32.83
C LEU A 54 -15.50 2.13 31.81
N ALA A 55 -16.60 1.46 32.13
CA ALA A 55 -17.71 1.29 31.20
C ALA A 55 -18.45 2.60 30.92
N GLY A 56 -18.61 3.45 31.93
CA GLY A 56 -19.10 4.82 31.75
C GLY A 56 -18.17 5.64 30.86
N LEU A 57 -16.85 5.48 31.02
CA LEU A 57 -15.85 6.14 30.17
C LEU A 57 -15.91 5.65 28.73
N VAL A 58 -16.19 4.36 28.48
CA VAL A 58 -16.41 3.85 27.11
C VAL A 58 -17.61 4.52 26.46
N VAL A 59 -18.74 4.64 27.17
CA VAL A 59 -19.95 5.29 26.63
C VAL A 59 -19.71 6.77 26.34
N ILE A 60 -19.19 7.52 27.33
CA ILE A 60 -18.91 8.95 27.17
C ILE A 60 -17.89 9.17 26.05
N GLY A 61 -16.84 8.36 26.03
CA GLY A 61 -15.81 8.42 25.00
C GLY A 61 -16.38 8.21 23.59
N LEU A 62 -17.24 7.20 23.38
CA LEU A 62 -17.88 6.97 22.08
C LEU A 62 -18.81 8.11 21.65
N ILE A 63 -19.49 8.76 22.61
CA ILE A 63 -20.30 9.95 22.33
C ILE A 63 -19.40 11.12 21.89
N VAL A 64 -18.25 11.32 22.54
CA VAL A 64 -17.25 12.32 22.12
C VAL A 64 -16.70 11.99 20.73
N VAL A 65 -16.46 10.72 20.41
CA VAL A 65 -16.05 10.32 19.05
C VAL A 65 -17.11 10.71 18.03
N LEU A 66 -18.37 10.32 18.25
CA LEU A 66 -19.49 10.66 17.36
C LEU A 66 -19.63 12.17 17.16
N ALA A 67 -19.52 12.95 18.24
CA ALA A 67 -19.51 14.41 18.21
C ALA A 67 -18.37 14.94 17.32
N SER A 68 -17.15 14.45 17.54
CA SER A 68 -15.97 14.90 16.79
C SER A 68 -16.05 14.55 15.30
N THR A 69 -16.45 13.32 14.96
CA THR A 69 -16.56 12.88 13.56
C THR A 69 -17.67 13.60 12.83
N THR A 70 -18.76 13.99 13.51
CA THR A 70 -19.85 14.78 12.91
C THR A 70 -19.38 16.20 12.59
N GLY A 71 -18.62 16.84 13.50
CA GLY A 71 -18.03 18.15 13.25
C GLY A 71 -17.03 18.13 12.09
N GLU A 72 -16.19 17.10 12.00
CA GLU A 72 -15.24 16.91 10.90
C GLU A 72 -15.95 16.65 9.57
N ALA A 73 -16.94 15.75 9.55
CA ALA A 73 -17.68 15.42 8.33
C ALA A 73 -18.50 16.58 7.76
N THR A 74 -18.97 17.50 8.61
CA THR A 74 -19.73 18.69 8.19
C THR A 74 -18.85 19.91 7.94
N GLY A 75 -17.57 19.87 8.31
CA GLY A 75 -16.64 21.01 8.21
C GLY A 75 -16.93 22.16 9.19
N ASP A 76 -17.89 21.98 10.12
CA ASP A 76 -18.27 22.98 11.11
C ASP A 76 -18.25 22.38 12.52
N VAL A 77 -17.39 22.95 13.37
CA VAL A 77 -17.20 22.51 14.75
C VAL A 77 -18.47 22.72 15.61
N SER A 78 -19.34 23.64 15.23
CA SER A 78 -20.59 23.90 15.96
C SER A 78 -21.56 22.72 15.87
N ASN A 79 -21.56 22.00 14.75
CA ASN A 79 -22.35 20.79 14.51
C ASN A 79 -21.89 19.60 15.37
N ALA A 80 -20.72 19.66 16.00
CA ALA A 80 -20.24 18.61 16.89
C ALA A 80 -21.19 18.39 18.09
N LEU A 81 -21.96 19.40 18.49
CA LEU A 81 -22.92 19.31 19.60
C LEU A 81 -24.39 19.46 19.15
N ASP A 82 -24.64 19.55 17.85
CA ASP A 82 -26.01 19.68 17.32
C ASP A 82 -26.67 18.31 17.13
N ALA A 83 -27.79 18.10 17.81
CA ALA A 83 -28.58 16.88 17.72
C ALA A 83 -29.16 16.65 16.32
N ALA A 84 -29.48 17.71 15.57
CA ALA A 84 -29.98 17.58 14.21
C ALA A 84 -28.88 17.08 13.25
N ALA A 85 -27.67 17.63 13.39
CA ALA A 85 -26.51 17.18 12.62
C ALA A 85 -26.14 15.72 12.92
N TRP A 86 -26.26 15.28 14.17
CA TRP A 86 -26.02 13.88 14.53
C TRP A 86 -27.01 12.93 13.88
N LEU A 87 -28.30 13.25 13.91
CA LEU A 87 -29.33 12.44 13.26
C LEU A 87 -29.09 12.35 11.75
N GLN A 88 -28.81 13.46 11.10
CA GLN A 88 -28.50 13.49 9.68
C GLN A 88 -27.26 12.65 9.34
N PHE A 89 -26.18 12.78 10.12
CA PHE A 89 -24.96 12.01 9.93
C PHE A 89 -25.20 10.50 10.11
N ILE A 90 -25.98 10.10 11.12
CA ILE A 90 -26.32 8.70 11.38
C ILE A 90 -27.17 8.09 10.26
N GLU A 91 -28.13 8.85 9.72
CA GLU A 91 -29.03 8.37 8.68
C GLU A 91 -28.39 8.33 7.29
N GLN A 92 -27.52 9.30 7.00
CA GLN A 92 -26.93 9.47 5.66
C GLN A 92 -25.58 8.77 5.49
N THR A 93 -24.92 8.34 6.58
CA THR A 93 -23.58 7.73 6.51
C THR A 93 -23.53 6.37 7.18
N GLN A 94 -22.80 5.43 6.56
CA GLN A 94 -22.52 4.12 7.17
C GLN A 94 -21.69 4.26 8.45
N VAL A 95 -20.75 5.22 8.47
CA VAL A 95 -19.90 5.54 9.62
C VAL A 95 -20.74 5.97 10.82
N GLY A 96 -21.72 6.86 10.62
CA GLY A 96 -22.63 7.31 11.67
C GLY A 96 -23.52 6.19 12.21
N PHE A 97 -24.06 5.35 11.33
CA PHE A 97 -24.85 4.17 11.74
C PHE A 97 -24.04 3.20 12.62
N ILE A 98 -22.80 2.88 12.24
CA ILE A 98 -21.94 2.00 13.04
C ILE A 98 -21.55 2.66 14.37
N ALA A 99 -21.30 3.96 14.39
CA ALA A 99 -21.03 4.71 15.62
C ALA A 99 -22.21 4.62 16.60
N LEU A 100 -23.46 4.73 16.13
CA LEU A 100 -24.66 4.52 16.96
C LEU A 100 -24.71 3.09 17.53
N ILE A 101 -24.46 2.07 16.70
CA ILE A 101 -24.41 0.67 17.16
C ILE A 101 -23.37 0.51 18.28
N ARG A 102 -22.18 1.12 18.14
CA ARG A 102 -21.13 1.05 19.18
C ARG A 102 -21.58 1.68 20.49
N VAL A 103 -22.26 2.83 20.46
CA VAL A 103 -22.81 3.48 21.66
C VAL A 103 -23.85 2.59 22.34
N ILE A 104 -24.76 1.97 21.57
CA ILE A 104 -25.77 1.04 22.09
C ILE A 104 -25.11 -0.18 22.74
N LEU A 105 -24.13 -0.80 22.08
CA LEU A 105 -23.38 -1.94 22.62
C LEU A 105 -22.62 -1.58 23.90
N ALA A 106 -22.05 -0.37 23.98
CA ALA A 106 -21.39 0.13 25.17
C ALA A 106 -22.37 0.39 26.33
N ALA A 107 -23.58 0.88 26.03
CA ALA A 107 -24.64 1.04 27.03
C ALA A 107 -25.11 -0.32 27.57
N ILE A 108 -25.22 -1.34 26.71
CA ILE A 108 -25.52 -2.72 27.12
C ILE A 108 -24.40 -3.25 28.03
N LEU A 109 -23.13 -3.06 27.66
CA LEU A 109 -21.98 -3.43 28.49
C LEU A 109 -22.06 -2.78 29.88
N PHE A 110 -22.36 -1.47 29.95
CA PHE A 110 -22.50 -0.74 31.20
C PHE A 110 -23.63 -1.32 32.08
N ALA A 111 -24.80 -1.59 31.49
CA ALA A 111 -25.93 -2.20 32.20
C ALA A 111 -25.60 -3.61 32.72
N VAL A 112 -24.91 -4.43 31.91
CA VAL A 112 -24.46 -5.77 32.30
C VAL A 112 -23.50 -5.71 33.49
N ILE A 113 -22.53 -4.80 33.48
CA ILE A 113 -21.58 -4.63 34.59
C ILE A 113 -22.31 -4.24 35.88
N LEU A 114 -23.24 -3.29 35.84
CA LEU A 114 -24.04 -2.89 37.01
C LEU A 114 -24.89 -4.05 37.55
N GLY A 115 -25.47 -4.86 36.67
CA GLY A 115 -26.26 -6.03 37.05
C GLY A 115 -25.42 -7.15 37.68
N LEU A 116 -24.19 -7.35 37.19
CA LEU A 116 -23.30 -8.40 37.66
C LEU A 116 -22.61 -8.06 38.99
N LEU A 117 -22.35 -6.78 39.27
CA LEU A 117 -21.80 -6.33 40.56
C LEU A 117 -22.75 -6.53 41.75
N ARG A 118 -24.04 -6.73 41.49
CA ARG A 118 -25.07 -6.98 42.52
C ARG A 118 -25.28 -8.47 42.84
N LYS A 119 -24.64 -9.37 42.09
CA LYS A 119 -24.81 -10.82 42.22
C LYS A 119 -23.54 -11.47 42.79
N ASP A 120 -23.69 -12.67 43.35
CA ASP A 120 -22.56 -13.47 43.80
C ASP A 120 -21.58 -13.79 42.68
N ARG A 121 -20.29 -13.84 43.00
CA ARG A 121 -19.24 -14.03 42.00
C ARG A 121 -19.31 -15.43 41.38
N LYS A 122 -19.45 -15.49 40.05
CA LYS A 122 -19.47 -16.74 39.25
C LYS A 122 -18.66 -16.59 37.98
N ARG A 123 -18.03 -17.68 37.50
CA ARG A 123 -17.23 -17.71 36.26
C ARG A 123 -17.95 -17.09 35.07
N TRP A 124 -19.21 -17.46 34.87
CA TRP A 124 -20.01 -17.02 33.74
C TRP A 124 -20.26 -15.51 33.73
N HIS A 125 -20.20 -14.83 34.88
CA HIS A 125 -20.32 -13.37 34.92
C HIS A 125 -19.17 -12.69 34.17
N TYR A 126 -17.93 -13.14 34.38
CA TYR A 126 -16.76 -12.59 33.67
C TYR A 126 -16.75 -12.98 32.19
N ILE A 127 -17.25 -14.17 31.83
CA ILE A 127 -17.39 -14.57 30.42
C ILE A 127 -18.40 -13.65 29.72
N VAL A 128 -19.56 -13.41 30.34
CA VAL A 128 -20.57 -12.50 29.79
C VAL A 128 -20.01 -11.09 29.65
N CYS A 129 -19.31 -10.55 30.66
CA CYS A 129 -18.64 -9.25 30.53
C CYS A 129 -17.59 -9.21 29.41
N ALA A 130 -16.78 -10.26 29.26
CA ALA A 130 -15.77 -10.29 28.20
C ALA A 130 -16.41 -10.33 26.81
N VAL A 131 -17.49 -11.10 26.64
CA VAL A 131 -18.25 -11.14 25.39
C VAL A 131 -18.91 -9.79 25.11
N THR A 132 -19.54 -9.16 26.10
CA THR A 132 -20.17 -7.85 25.86
C THR A 132 -19.15 -6.74 25.64
N ALA A 133 -17.96 -6.81 26.23
CA ALA A 133 -16.88 -5.86 26.01
C ALA A 133 -16.18 -6.03 24.65
N SER A 134 -16.21 -7.23 24.06
CA SER A 134 -15.67 -7.44 22.70
C SER A 134 -16.56 -6.85 21.61
N LEU A 135 -17.88 -6.76 21.83
CA LEU A 135 -18.82 -6.29 20.81
C LEU A 135 -18.54 -4.85 20.34
N PRO A 136 -18.38 -3.82 21.22
CA PRO A 136 -18.02 -2.48 20.75
C PRO A 136 -16.63 -2.38 20.10
N LEU A 137 -15.70 -3.30 20.44
CA LEU A 137 -14.37 -3.37 19.79
C LEU A 137 -14.50 -3.89 18.36
N ILE A 138 -15.21 -5.00 18.18
CA ILE A 138 -15.47 -5.62 16.86
C ILE A 138 -16.26 -4.64 15.99
N ALA A 139 -17.32 -4.02 16.52
CA ALA A 139 -18.09 -3.01 15.80
C ALA A 139 -17.23 -1.82 15.35
N GLY A 140 -16.20 -1.44 16.13
CA GLY A 140 -15.25 -0.39 15.75
C GLY A 140 -14.42 -0.72 14.50
N THR A 141 -14.19 -2.00 14.19
CA THR A 141 -13.37 -2.40 13.04
C THR A 141 -14.03 -2.16 11.68
N PHE A 142 -15.35 -2.02 11.64
CA PHE A 142 -16.12 -1.70 10.43
C PHE A 142 -16.04 -0.22 10.02
N VAL A 143 -15.41 0.63 10.83
CA VAL A 143 -15.18 2.06 10.56
C VAL A 143 -13.68 2.33 10.35
N SER A 144 -12.88 1.28 10.16
CA SER A 144 -11.43 1.41 10.00
C SER A 144 -11.04 1.58 8.54
N HIS A 145 -9.82 2.07 8.29
CA HIS A 145 -9.25 2.08 6.94
C HIS A 145 -9.25 0.70 6.28
N SER A 146 -9.14 -0.38 7.06
CA SER A 146 -9.23 -1.77 6.55
C SER A 146 -10.61 -2.19 6.04
N SER A 147 -11.67 -1.40 6.28
CA SER A 147 -13.03 -1.64 5.75
C SER A 147 -13.42 -0.69 4.61
N ALA A 148 -12.59 0.30 4.31
CA ALA A 148 -12.89 1.32 3.30
C ALA A 148 -12.73 0.81 1.87
N ASP A 149 -11.76 -0.07 1.62
CA ASP A 149 -11.48 -0.61 0.28
C ASP A 149 -12.50 -1.66 -0.15
N GLU A 150 -12.76 -2.65 0.72
CA GLU A 150 -13.79 -3.68 0.51
C GLU A 150 -14.35 -4.15 1.85
N MET A 151 -15.68 -4.30 1.94
CA MET A 151 -16.35 -4.97 3.07
C MET A 151 -16.17 -6.50 3.02
N SER A 152 -14.93 -6.94 2.83
CA SER A 152 -14.55 -8.35 2.80
C SER A 152 -14.22 -8.86 4.19
N PHE A 153 -14.71 -10.06 4.52
CA PHE A 153 -14.35 -10.76 5.75
C PHE A 153 -12.83 -10.93 5.89
N VAL A 154 -12.15 -11.13 4.77
CA VAL A 154 -10.70 -11.32 4.70
C VAL A 154 -9.94 -10.08 5.16
N SER A 155 -10.51 -8.89 4.94
CA SER A 155 -9.93 -7.59 5.30
C SER A 155 -10.18 -7.24 6.76
N ILE A 156 -11.41 -7.44 7.26
CA ILE A 156 -11.83 -7.00 8.60
C ILE A 156 -11.38 -7.97 9.70
N ALA A 157 -11.43 -9.28 9.46
CA ALA A 157 -11.20 -10.28 10.50
C ALA A 157 -9.79 -10.21 11.14
N PRO A 158 -8.69 -10.03 10.39
CA PRO A 158 -7.36 -9.88 10.99
C PRO A 158 -7.24 -8.65 11.89
N PHE A 159 -7.86 -7.54 11.52
CA PHE A 159 -7.85 -6.32 12.32
C PHE A 159 -8.67 -6.48 13.61
N ALA A 160 -9.88 -7.06 13.52
CA ALA A 160 -10.69 -7.39 14.70
C ALA A 160 -9.95 -8.34 15.65
N LEU A 161 -9.30 -9.38 15.12
CA LEU A 161 -8.49 -10.30 15.89
C LEU A 161 -7.29 -9.59 16.55
N HIS A 162 -6.61 -8.70 15.84
CA HIS A 162 -5.50 -7.91 16.37
C HIS A 162 -5.92 -7.06 17.59
N VAL A 163 -7.04 -6.34 17.49
CA VAL A 163 -7.57 -5.50 18.58
C VAL A 163 -7.97 -6.35 19.80
N LEU A 164 -8.60 -7.50 19.58
CA LEU A 164 -8.96 -8.40 20.68
C LEU A 164 -7.72 -9.02 21.35
N LEU A 165 -6.71 -9.45 20.59
CA LEU A 165 -5.44 -9.94 21.13
C LEU A 165 -4.71 -8.85 21.92
N ALA A 166 -4.73 -7.61 21.42
CA ALA A 166 -4.18 -6.46 22.13
C ALA A 166 -4.90 -6.26 23.46
N GLY A 167 -6.23 -6.37 23.47
CA GLY A 167 -7.06 -6.28 24.67
C GLY A 167 -6.78 -7.40 25.69
N MET A 168 -6.62 -8.65 25.24
CA MET A 168 -6.26 -9.78 26.11
C MET A 168 -4.93 -9.56 26.82
N TRP A 169 -3.93 -9.03 26.10
CA TRP A 169 -2.62 -8.74 26.64
C TRP A 169 -2.63 -7.51 27.55
N PHE A 170 -3.08 -6.37 27.03
CA PHE A 170 -3.06 -5.08 27.72
C PHE A 170 -3.99 -5.06 28.94
N GLY A 171 -5.21 -5.59 28.82
CA GLY A 171 -6.20 -5.53 29.88
C GLY A 171 -5.93 -6.42 31.08
N ALA A 172 -4.94 -7.31 31.02
CA ALA A 172 -4.47 -8.09 32.16
C ALA A 172 -3.42 -7.34 33.02
N LEU A 173 -2.75 -6.31 32.48
CA LEU A 173 -1.73 -5.55 33.20
C LEU A 173 -2.25 -4.86 34.49
N PRO A 174 -3.47 -4.29 34.53
CA PRO A 174 -4.02 -3.72 35.76
C PRO A 174 -4.20 -4.75 36.88
N ALA A 175 -4.64 -5.96 36.55
CA ALA A 175 -4.71 -7.05 37.53
C ALA A 175 -3.31 -7.42 38.05
N PHE A 176 -2.34 -7.56 37.15
CA PHE A 176 -0.93 -7.84 37.48
C PHE A 176 -0.34 -6.77 38.41
N MET A 177 -0.61 -5.49 38.13
CA MET A 177 -0.17 -4.35 38.94
C MET A 177 -0.81 -4.34 40.33
N LEU A 178 -2.13 -4.58 40.43
CA LEU A 178 -2.83 -4.58 41.72
C LEU A 178 -2.34 -5.71 42.63
N ILE A 179 -2.05 -6.90 42.07
CA ILE A 179 -1.49 -8.03 42.80
C ILE A 179 -0.13 -7.65 43.44
N ILE A 180 0.75 -6.99 42.69
CA ILE A 180 2.12 -6.65 43.13
C ILE A 180 2.17 -5.42 44.03
N LEU A 181 1.23 -4.49 43.89
CA LEU A 181 1.12 -3.34 44.79
C LEU A 181 0.55 -3.72 46.17
N ASN A 182 -0.36 -4.70 46.20
CA ASN A 182 -1.03 -5.09 47.44
C ASN A 182 -0.22 -6.12 48.26
N SER A 183 0.82 -6.73 47.68
CA SER A 183 1.67 -7.74 48.34
C SER A 183 2.46 -7.23 49.56
N ASN A 184 2.48 -5.92 49.82
CA ASN A 184 3.18 -5.32 50.96
C ASN A 184 2.30 -5.19 52.21
N ARG A 185 0.98 -5.36 52.08
CA ARG A 185 0.01 -5.21 53.18
C ARG A 185 -0.40 -6.53 53.82
N GLU A 186 -0.30 -7.63 53.08
CA GLU A 186 -0.62 -8.97 53.57
C GLU A 186 0.65 -9.81 53.55
N PHE A 187 1.30 -9.92 54.72
CA PHE A 187 2.44 -10.81 54.94
C PHE A 187 2.01 -12.28 55.15
N ASP A 188 0.80 -12.65 54.73
CA ASP A 188 0.41 -14.05 54.75
C ASP A 188 1.11 -14.79 53.61
N LYS A 189 1.92 -15.79 53.99
CA LYS A 189 2.67 -16.66 53.09
C LYS A 189 1.75 -17.35 52.08
N VAL A 190 0.51 -17.65 52.47
CA VAL A 190 -0.52 -18.27 51.63
C VAL A 190 -0.93 -17.33 50.49
N THR A 191 -1.25 -16.07 50.78
CA THR A 191 -1.66 -15.09 49.76
C THR A 191 -0.56 -14.81 48.74
N ARG A 192 0.72 -14.81 49.14
CA ARG A 192 1.85 -14.58 48.22
C ARG A 192 2.03 -15.73 47.23
N VAL A 193 1.95 -16.97 47.70
CA VAL A 193 2.07 -18.16 46.84
C VAL A 193 0.91 -18.23 45.85
N LEU A 194 -0.31 -17.93 46.30
CA LEU A 194 -1.49 -17.85 45.42
C LEU A 194 -1.34 -16.76 44.36
N ASN A 195 -0.88 -15.57 44.76
CA ASN A 195 -0.60 -14.47 43.84
C ASN A 195 0.47 -14.83 42.80
N ALA A 196 1.55 -15.49 43.21
CA ALA A 196 2.60 -15.95 42.28
C ALA A 196 2.04 -16.93 41.23
N GLU A 197 1.15 -17.85 41.63
CA GLU A 197 0.50 -18.80 40.72
C GLU A 197 -0.39 -18.10 39.67
N PHE A 198 -1.09 -17.03 40.05
CA PHE A 198 -1.87 -16.21 39.11
C PHE A 198 -0.97 -15.50 38.07
N LEU A 199 0.17 -14.95 38.51
CA LEU A 199 1.13 -14.28 37.63
C LEU A 199 1.79 -15.27 36.66
N GLU A 200 2.05 -16.51 37.09
CA GLU A 200 2.63 -17.56 36.25
C GLU A 200 1.67 -17.98 35.12
N LYS A 201 0.38 -18.19 35.43
CA LYS A 201 -0.64 -18.50 34.41
C LYS A 201 -0.78 -17.42 33.36
N PHE A 202 -0.74 -16.15 33.79
CA PHE A 202 -0.71 -15.03 32.85
C PHE A 202 0.50 -15.10 31.93
N SER A 203 1.68 -15.35 32.51
CA SER A 203 2.93 -15.42 31.75
C SER A 203 2.96 -16.57 30.73
N VAL A 204 2.28 -17.68 30.99
CA VAL A 204 2.17 -18.81 30.05
C VAL A 204 1.28 -18.43 28.85
N MET A 205 0.18 -17.71 29.09
CA MET A 205 -0.72 -17.27 28.02
C MET A 205 -0.23 -16.05 27.25
N ALA A 206 0.57 -15.18 27.88
CA ALA A 206 1.06 -13.95 27.25
C ALA A 206 1.89 -14.24 25.99
N LEU A 207 2.66 -15.34 25.98
CA LEU A 207 3.52 -15.69 24.84
C LEU A 207 2.71 -16.05 23.56
N PRO A 208 1.75 -16.99 23.57
CA PRO A 208 0.96 -17.29 22.37
C PRO A 208 0.08 -16.10 21.94
N VAL A 209 -0.49 -15.35 22.88
CA VAL A 209 -1.23 -14.11 22.56
C VAL A 209 -0.33 -13.09 21.85
N MET A 210 0.91 -12.91 22.33
CA MET A 210 1.87 -12.01 21.72
C MET A 210 2.31 -12.47 20.33
N LEU A 211 2.56 -13.76 20.13
CA LEU A 211 2.90 -14.31 18.81
C LEU A 211 1.77 -14.08 17.80
N LEU A 212 0.53 -14.37 18.18
CA LEU A 212 -0.64 -14.11 17.34
C LEU A 212 -0.84 -12.61 17.07
N LEU A 213 -0.54 -11.75 18.05
CA LEU A 213 -0.59 -10.29 17.91
C LEU A 213 0.45 -9.79 16.89
N ILE A 214 1.66 -10.36 16.91
CA ILE A 214 2.70 -10.05 15.91
C ILE A 214 2.24 -10.51 14.52
N VAL A 215 1.77 -11.74 14.37
CA VAL A 215 1.30 -12.27 13.07
C VAL A 215 0.16 -11.44 12.50
N THR A 216 -0.87 -11.16 13.31
CA THR A 216 -1.99 -10.32 12.87
C THR A 216 -1.55 -8.89 12.58
N GLY A 217 -0.59 -8.35 13.33
CA GLY A 217 -0.02 -7.02 13.10
C GLY A 217 0.74 -6.92 11.78
N LEU A 218 1.49 -7.96 11.40
CA LEU A 218 2.18 -8.04 10.10
C LEU A 218 1.16 -8.07 8.96
N ILE A 219 0.11 -8.89 9.05
CA ILE A 219 -0.97 -8.96 8.03
C ILE A 219 -1.67 -7.61 7.87
N VAL A 220 -1.96 -6.92 8.97
CA VAL A 220 -2.59 -5.60 8.90
C VAL A 220 -1.63 -4.57 8.29
N THR A 221 -0.34 -4.62 8.64
CA THR A 221 0.67 -3.68 8.14
C THR A 221 0.88 -3.83 6.63
N ASP A 222 1.03 -5.07 6.15
CA ASP A 222 1.16 -5.44 4.74
C ASP A 222 0.04 -4.81 3.89
N ARG A 223 -1.21 -4.85 4.37
CA ARG A 223 -2.36 -4.25 3.65
C ARG A 223 -2.47 -2.74 3.69
N MET A 224 -1.81 -2.08 4.65
CA MET A 224 -1.84 -0.62 4.79
C MET A 224 -0.70 0.05 4.02
N ILE A 225 0.29 -0.74 3.59
CA ILE A 225 1.47 -0.31 2.83
C ILE A 225 1.40 -0.82 1.39
N GLU A 226 0.91 -2.05 1.17
CA GLU A 226 0.94 -2.75 -0.11
C GLU A 226 2.36 -2.75 -0.68
N ASP A 227 2.56 -2.21 -1.89
CA ASP A 227 3.87 -2.17 -2.55
C ASP A 227 4.67 -0.88 -2.21
N ASP A 228 4.07 0.06 -1.45
CA ASP A 228 4.64 1.37 -1.16
C ASP A 228 5.55 1.39 0.08
N TYR A 229 6.49 0.44 0.21
CA TYR A 229 7.36 0.33 1.39
C TYR A 229 8.18 1.59 1.71
N HIS A 230 8.47 2.40 0.69
CA HIS A 230 9.17 3.67 0.82
C HIS A 230 8.40 4.67 1.71
N THR A 231 7.07 4.58 1.77
CA THR A 231 6.22 5.40 2.66
C THR A 231 6.48 5.14 4.14
N LEU A 232 7.11 4.02 4.54
CA LEU A 232 7.43 3.73 5.95
C LEU A 232 8.33 4.78 6.61
N VAL A 233 9.18 5.42 5.81
CA VAL A 233 10.15 6.43 6.28
C VAL A 233 9.84 7.84 5.78
N ALA A 234 8.87 7.98 4.87
CA ALA A 234 8.50 9.26 4.26
C ALA A 234 7.06 9.71 4.58
N SER A 235 6.24 8.88 5.24
CA SER A 235 4.87 9.23 5.65
C SER A 235 4.71 9.38 7.17
N PRO A 236 3.77 10.22 7.65
CA PRO A 236 3.40 10.27 9.06
C PRO A 236 2.95 8.91 9.61
N TYR A 237 2.21 8.14 8.80
CA TYR A 237 1.77 6.79 9.13
C TYR A 237 2.96 5.86 9.41
N GLY A 238 3.94 5.85 8.50
CA GLY A 238 5.16 5.06 8.61
C GLY A 238 5.96 5.37 9.87
N TRP A 239 6.14 6.65 10.18
CA TRP A 239 6.84 7.07 11.41
C TRP A 239 6.10 6.65 12.69
N LEU A 240 4.76 6.76 12.72
CA LEU A 240 3.94 6.30 13.84
C LEU A 240 4.00 4.78 14.01
N LEU A 241 4.00 4.02 12.91
CA LEU A 241 4.16 2.57 12.93
C LEU A 241 5.55 2.18 13.46
N ASN A 242 6.61 2.82 12.98
CA ASN A 242 7.97 2.61 13.47
C ASN A 242 8.08 2.93 14.97
N LEU A 243 7.47 4.02 15.43
CA LEU A 243 7.41 4.37 16.85
C LEU A 243 6.64 3.31 17.66
N LYS A 244 5.51 2.81 17.16
CA LYS A 244 4.73 1.72 17.78
C LYS A 244 5.58 0.46 17.94
N LEU A 245 6.30 0.05 16.90
CA LEU A 245 7.18 -1.13 16.92
C LEU A 245 8.36 -0.94 17.89
N PHE A 246 8.96 0.25 17.92
CA PHE A 246 10.04 0.57 18.85
C PHE A 246 9.57 0.50 20.32
N ILE A 247 8.42 1.11 20.64
CA ILE A 247 7.84 1.05 22.00
C ILE A 247 7.49 -0.40 22.35
N LEU A 248 6.92 -1.18 21.43
CA LEU A 248 6.63 -2.60 21.64
C LEU A 248 7.91 -3.40 21.95
N ALA A 249 9.00 -3.16 21.21
CA ALA A 249 10.28 -3.80 21.47
C ALA A 249 10.83 -3.49 22.87
N LEU A 250 10.71 -2.24 23.33
CA LEU A 250 11.08 -1.86 24.70
C LEU A 250 10.23 -2.58 25.74
N ILE A 251 8.92 -2.67 25.53
CA ILE A 251 7.99 -3.39 26.40
C ILE A 251 8.36 -4.87 26.47
N LEU A 252 8.59 -5.53 25.33
CA LEU A 252 8.98 -6.94 25.28
C LEU A 252 10.32 -7.19 25.98
N ALA A 253 11.29 -6.28 25.86
CA ALA A 253 12.55 -6.39 26.59
C ALA A 253 12.37 -6.29 28.11
N ILE A 254 11.50 -5.40 28.59
CA ILE A 254 11.15 -5.28 30.01
C ILE A 254 10.40 -6.53 30.49
N ALA A 255 9.39 -6.98 29.74
CA ALA A 255 8.58 -8.15 30.04
C ALA A 255 9.43 -9.44 30.10
N TYR A 256 10.38 -9.60 29.16
CA TYR A 256 11.35 -10.69 29.17
C TYR A 256 12.18 -10.69 30.46
N ARG A 257 12.75 -9.53 30.84
CA ARG A 257 13.52 -9.42 32.09
C ARG A 257 12.65 -9.70 33.33
N ALA A 258 11.44 -9.17 33.36
CA ALA A 258 10.50 -9.38 34.46
C ALA A 258 10.17 -10.87 34.64
N ARG A 259 9.91 -11.58 33.54
CA ARG A 259 9.59 -13.02 33.54
C ARG A 259 10.75 -13.89 34.00
N TYR A 260 11.96 -13.68 33.48
CA TYR A 260 13.08 -14.60 33.74
C TYR A 260 13.93 -14.24 34.95
N THR A 261 13.90 -12.98 35.41
CA THR A 261 14.76 -12.51 36.50
C THR A 261 13.99 -12.29 37.79
N TRP A 262 12.85 -11.60 37.73
CA TRP A 262 12.19 -11.09 38.93
C TRP A 262 10.98 -11.92 39.37
N LEU A 263 10.22 -12.50 38.43
CA LEU A 263 9.08 -13.35 38.76
C LEU A 263 9.47 -14.61 39.55
N PRO A 264 10.59 -15.32 39.24
CA PRO A 264 11.01 -16.47 40.05
C PRO A 264 11.40 -16.08 41.48
N LEU A 265 11.97 -14.90 41.68
CA LEU A 265 12.30 -14.36 43.01
C LEU A 265 11.04 -14.07 43.84
N PHE A 266 9.91 -13.73 43.19
CA PHE A 266 8.62 -13.51 43.86
C PHE A 266 7.99 -14.80 44.38
N ALA A 267 8.25 -15.94 43.71
CA ALA A 267 7.73 -17.25 44.07
C ALA A 267 8.50 -17.93 45.23
N GLN A 268 9.69 -17.44 45.60
CA GLN A 268 10.50 -18.00 46.68
C GLN A 268 9.86 -17.79 48.05
N ILE A 269 10.06 -18.75 48.95
CA ILE A 269 9.37 -18.84 50.25
C ILE A 269 10.07 -18.01 51.35
N ASP A 270 11.39 -18.01 51.39
CA ASP A 270 12.16 -17.34 52.44
C ASP A 270 12.43 -15.88 52.08
N ILE A 271 12.11 -14.93 52.97
CA ILE A 271 12.30 -13.50 52.69
C ILE A 271 13.70 -13.09 53.14
N ASN A 272 14.61 -12.91 52.18
CA ASN A 272 15.92 -12.27 52.41
C ASN A 272 15.95 -10.85 51.80
N ASP A 273 16.95 -10.03 52.15
CA ASP A 273 17.05 -8.64 51.65
C ASP A 273 17.12 -8.55 50.12
N GLN A 274 17.71 -9.55 49.47
CA GLN A 274 17.72 -9.69 48.00
C GLN A 274 16.32 -9.81 47.39
N ILE A 275 15.39 -10.49 48.08
CA ILE A 275 14.01 -10.68 47.60
C ILE A 275 13.19 -9.39 47.80
N ARG A 276 13.43 -8.65 48.89
CA ARG A 276 12.82 -7.31 49.08
C ARG A 276 13.24 -6.35 47.98
N GLN A 277 14.52 -6.34 47.62
CA GLN A 277 15.04 -5.54 46.51
C GLN A 277 14.46 -6.01 45.17
N GLY A 278 14.39 -7.32 44.91
CA GLY A 278 13.77 -7.89 43.71
C GLY A 278 12.30 -7.48 43.53
N ILE A 279 11.50 -7.51 44.59
CA ILE A 279 10.09 -7.07 44.58
C ILE A 279 9.98 -5.57 44.32
N ALA A 280 10.86 -4.75 44.92
CA ALA A 280 10.89 -3.31 44.69
C ALA A 280 11.23 -2.97 43.23
N HIS A 281 12.21 -3.67 42.65
CA HIS A 281 12.55 -3.53 41.23
C HIS A 281 11.40 -3.97 40.32
N LEU A 282 10.81 -5.14 40.57
CA LEU A 282 9.66 -5.64 39.82
C LEU A 282 8.52 -4.61 39.78
N ARG A 283 8.19 -4.00 40.91
CA ARG A 283 7.17 -2.94 40.99
C ARG A 283 7.51 -1.72 40.15
N LYS A 284 8.76 -1.25 40.18
CA LYS A 284 9.20 -0.08 39.40
C LYS A 284 9.06 -0.34 37.90
N TRP A 285 9.52 -1.49 37.45
CA TRP A 285 9.54 -1.84 36.02
C TRP A 285 8.16 -2.17 35.47
N ILE A 286 7.27 -2.79 36.25
CA ILE A 286 5.88 -3.02 35.82
C ILE A 286 5.10 -1.70 35.69
N ARG A 287 5.35 -0.73 36.58
CA ARG A 287 4.78 0.62 36.40
C ARG A 287 5.26 1.26 35.10
N LEU A 288 6.54 1.11 34.79
CA LEU A 288 7.10 1.60 33.53
C LEU A 288 6.49 0.86 32.32
N GLU A 289 6.31 -0.46 32.41
CA GLU A 289 5.65 -1.28 31.39
C GLU A 289 4.22 -0.81 31.13
N LEU A 290 3.43 -0.53 32.17
CA LEU A 290 2.08 0.00 32.02
C LEU A 290 2.07 1.40 31.38
N ILE A 291 3.00 2.28 31.76
CA ILE A 291 3.13 3.62 31.15
C ILE A 291 3.48 3.50 29.67
N LEU A 292 4.45 2.64 29.32
CA LEU A 292 4.82 2.38 27.93
C LEU A 292 3.67 1.75 27.15
N ALA A 293 2.91 0.85 27.75
CA ALA A 293 1.74 0.24 27.12
C ALA A 293 0.61 1.25 26.90
N LEU A 294 0.36 2.17 27.84
CA LEU A 294 -0.57 3.28 27.65
C LEU A 294 -0.13 4.23 26.52
N LEU A 295 1.17 4.53 26.47
CA LEU A 295 1.77 5.31 25.37
C LEU A 295 1.65 4.56 24.03
N LEU A 296 1.88 3.25 24.01
CA LEU A 296 1.70 2.40 22.83
C LEU A 296 0.25 2.47 22.33
N MET A 297 -0.74 2.43 23.24
CA MET A 297 -2.15 2.57 22.86
C MET A 297 -2.47 3.97 22.33
N PHE A 298 -1.83 5.02 22.86
CA PHE A 298 -1.98 6.38 22.35
C PHE A 298 -1.44 6.51 20.92
N VAL A 299 -0.22 6.05 20.67
CA VAL A 299 0.37 6.00 19.32
C VAL A 299 -0.48 5.15 18.38
N ALA A 300 -0.97 4.00 18.83
CA ALA A 300 -1.85 3.15 18.03
C ALA A 300 -3.21 3.82 17.70
N THR A 301 -3.73 4.67 18.59
CA THR A 301 -4.96 5.44 18.33
C THR A 301 -4.72 6.49 17.27
N ILE A 302 -3.61 7.24 17.37
CA ILE A 302 -3.24 8.23 16.34
C ILE A 302 -3.03 7.52 14.99
N LEU A 303 -2.28 6.41 14.98
CA LEU A 303 -2.02 5.61 13.78
C LEU A 303 -3.31 5.10 13.11
N ALA A 304 -4.33 4.75 13.89
CA ALA A 304 -5.61 4.26 13.36
C ALA A 304 -6.44 5.36 12.68
N ASN A 305 -6.15 6.63 12.94
CA ASN A 305 -6.84 7.79 12.37
C ASN A 305 -6.01 8.54 11.32
N THR A 306 -4.72 8.19 11.17
CA THR A 306 -3.89 8.75 10.11
C THR A 306 -4.15 8.03 8.80
N LEU A 307 -4.13 8.79 7.70
CA LEU A 307 -4.24 8.25 6.35
C LEU A 307 -3.23 7.10 6.16
N PRO A 308 -3.66 5.93 5.64
CA PRO A 308 -2.77 4.81 5.38
C PRO A 308 -1.62 5.18 4.45
N ALA A 309 -0.52 4.44 4.59
CA ALA A 309 0.71 4.69 3.85
C ALA A 309 0.49 4.62 2.32
N LYS A 310 -0.25 3.60 1.85
CA LYS A 310 -0.61 3.40 0.44
C LYS A 310 -1.44 4.52 -0.23
N HIS A 311 -2.03 5.41 0.55
CA HIS A 311 -2.79 6.56 0.03
C HIS A 311 -2.05 7.88 0.25
N THR A 312 -0.87 7.84 0.87
CA THR A 312 -0.10 9.04 1.17
C THR A 312 0.73 9.43 -0.04
N ILE A 313 0.48 10.62 -0.57
CA ILE A 313 1.31 11.19 -1.63
C ILE A 313 2.57 11.78 -1.00
N ILE A 314 3.74 11.38 -1.50
CA ILE A 314 5.02 11.93 -1.07
C ILE A 314 5.30 13.17 -1.92
N ALA A 315 5.16 14.34 -1.32
CA ALA A 315 5.47 15.60 -2.00
C ALA A 315 6.97 15.71 -2.30
N HIS A 316 7.81 15.39 -1.31
CA HIS A 316 9.26 15.40 -1.44
C HIS A 316 9.88 14.24 -0.67
N TRP A 317 10.68 13.43 -1.36
CA TRP A 317 11.47 12.39 -0.75
C TRP A 317 12.60 13.00 0.11
N PRO A 318 12.71 12.63 1.40
CA PRO A 318 13.60 13.33 2.33
C PRO A 318 15.05 12.83 2.34
N PHE A 319 15.38 11.76 1.61
CA PHE A 319 16.71 11.13 1.64
C PHE A 319 17.39 11.19 0.28
N PRO A 320 18.73 11.30 0.18
CA PRO A 320 19.44 11.28 -1.09
C PRO A 320 19.55 9.88 -1.72
N PHE A 321 18.87 8.89 -1.14
CA PHE A 321 18.91 7.50 -1.56
C PHE A 321 17.55 6.83 -1.37
N ARG A 322 17.30 5.76 -2.12
CA ARG A 322 16.17 4.84 -1.92
C ARG A 322 16.63 3.39 -1.93
N PHE A 323 15.79 2.51 -1.40
CA PHE A 323 15.98 1.07 -1.52
C PHE A 323 15.30 0.57 -2.79
N ALA A 324 16.05 -0.16 -3.63
CA ALA A 324 15.56 -0.82 -4.83
C ALA A 324 15.87 -2.31 -4.71
N PHE A 325 14.82 -3.12 -4.53
CA PHE A 325 14.96 -4.57 -4.35
C PHE A 325 14.83 -5.34 -5.67
N ASP A 326 14.33 -4.70 -6.73
CA ASP A 326 14.07 -5.32 -8.04
C ASP A 326 15.21 -5.16 -9.06
N THR A 327 16.32 -4.51 -8.68
CA THR A 327 17.49 -4.32 -9.56
C THR A 327 18.41 -5.53 -9.62
N ALA A 328 18.18 -6.54 -8.77
CA ALA A 328 18.95 -7.77 -8.75
C ALA A 328 18.52 -8.71 -9.89
N SER A 329 19.16 -8.59 -11.05
CA SER A 329 19.08 -9.65 -12.06
C SER A 329 19.66 -10.95 -11.49
N GLU A 330 18.99 -12.09 -11.73
CA GLU A 330 19.27 -13.43 -11.14
C GLU A 330 20.71 -13.95 -11.36
N GLU A 331 21.54 -13.28 -12.16
CA GLU A 331 22.93 -13.65 -12.44
C GLU A 331 23.96 -12.52 -12.17
N SER A 332 23.62 -11.52 -11.34
CA SER A 332 24.51 -10.40 -11.02
C SER A 332 25.35 -10.63 -9.74
N LEU A 333 26.55 -10.05 -9.70
CA LEU A 333 27.40 -10.01 -8.48
C LEU A 333 26.67 -9.32 -7.31
N ASP A 334 25.76 -8.40 -7.61
CA ASP A 334 24.96 -7.64 -6.67
C ASP A 334 24.02 -8.53 -5.84
N ASP A 335 23.40 -9.53 -6.45
CA ASP A 335 22.54 -10.48 -5.74
C ASP A 335 23.35 -11.37 -4.77
N VAL A 336 24.54 -11.82 -5.20
CA VAL A 336 25.47 -12.58 -4.34
C VAL A 336 25.92 -11.74 -3.14
N LEU A 337 26.22 -10.46 -3.34
CA LEU A 337 26.58 -9.54 -2.26
C LEU A 337 25.41 -9.34 -1.29
N PHE A 338 24.20 -9.08 -1.80
CA PHE A 338 23.01 -8.92 -0.96
C PHE A 338 22.75 -10.14 -0.07
N TRP A 339 22.72 -11.34 -0.65
CA TRP A 339 22.46 -12.58 0.10
C TRP A 339 23.60 -12.95 1.05
N SER A 340 24.85 -12.73 0.66
CA SER A 340 26.00 -12.99 1.54
C SER A 340 26.01 -12.04 2.75
N GLY A 341 25.74 -10.75 2.56
CA GLY A 341 25.57 -9.80 3.65
C GLY A 341 24.38 -10.16 4.55
N THR A 342 23.25 -10.60 3.97
CA THR A 342 22.09 -11.08 4.72
C THR A 342 22.43 -12.31 5.58
N ALA A 343 23.18 -13.28 5.05
CA ALA A 343 23.65 -14.43 5.80
C ALA A 343 24.56 -14.01 6.96
N LEU A 344 25.48 -13.06 6.74
CA LEU A 344 26.34 -12.51 7.80
C LEU A 344 25.51 -11.84 8.91
N PHE A 345 24.43 -11.15 8.57
CA PHE A 345 23.52 -10.55 9.55
C PHE A 345 22.85 -11.60 10.45
N PHE A 346 22.35 -12.69 9.88
CA PHE A 346 21.79 -13.79 10.67
C PHE A 346 22.83 -14.49 11.55
N ILE A 347 24.06 -14.66 11.05
CA ILE A 347 25.18 -15.17 11.88
C ILE A 347 25.45 -14.22 13.05
N ALA A 348 25.41 -12.90 12.82
CA ALA A 348 25.56 -11.90 13.88
C ALA A 348 24.47 -12.02 14.95
N LEU A 349 23.20 -12.20 14.54
CA LEU A 349 22.09 -12.43 15.47
C LEU A 349 22.26 -13.73 16.28
N CYS A 350 22.68 -14.82 15.62
CA CYS A 350 22.97 -16.08 16.28
C CYS A 350 24.11 -15.95 17.30
N LEU A 351 25.18 -15.24 16.96
CA LEU A 351 26.30 -14.97 17.89
C LEU A 351 25.87 -14.10 19.07
N ALA A 352 25.04 -13.07 18.85
CA ALA A 352 24.49 -12.25 19.91
C ALA A 352 23.62 -13.08 20.87
N TRP A 353 22.74 -13.92 20.32
CA TRP A 353 21.89 -14.82 21.09
C TRP A 353 22.71 -15.85 21.87
N MET A 354 23.69 -16.49 21.23
CA MET A 354 24.59 -17.46 21.87
C MET A 354 25.42 -16.81 22.97
N GLY A 355 25.92 -15.58 22.76
CA GLY A 355 26.62 -14.79 23.77
C GLY A 355 25.73 -14.40 24.96
N MET A 356 24.42 -14.23 24.76
CA MET A 356 23.46 -14.06 25.85
C MET A 356 23.27 -15.34 26.67
N GLN A 357 23.14 -16.50 26.02
CA GLN A 357 22.94 -17.79 26.67
C GLN A 357 24.19 -18.26 27.44
N LEU A 358 25.37 -18.10 26.84
CA LEU A 358 26.66 -18.54 27.40
C LEU A 358 27.31 -17.51 28.34
N ARG A 359 26.59 -16.44 28.71
CA ARG A 359 27.06 -15.38 29.62
C ARG A 359 28.44 -14.82 29.27
N TRP A 360 28.70 -14.56 27.98
CA TRP A 360 29.97 -13.98 27.55
C TRP A 360 30.22 -12.60 28.19
N ASN A 361 31.51 -12.29 28.39
CA ASN A 361 31.94 -10.96 28.81
C ASN A 361 31.40 -9.88 27.85
N TRP A 362 31.03 -8.70 28.40
CA TRP A 362 30.39 -7.61 27.64
C TRP A 362 31.09 -7.34 26.30
N LYS A 363 32.42 -7.25 26.31
CA LYS A 363 33.21 -7.03 25.08
C LYS A 363 32.85 -8.02 23.98
N HIS A 364 32.88 -9.33 24.23
CA HIS A 364 32.55 -10.34 23.20
C HIS A 364 31.06 -10.41 22.89
N LYS A 365 30.21 -10.10 23.86
CA LYS A 365 28.75 -10.14 23.73
C LYS A 365 28.20 -9.12 22.74
N PHE A 366 28.87 -7.97 22.59
CA PHE A 366 28.39 -6.90 21.72
C PHE A 366 29.38 -6.53 20.61
N PHE A 367 30.69 -6.61 20.84
CA PHE A 367 31.68 -6.20 19.85
C PHE A 367 31.72 -7.16 18.64
N LEU A 368 31.79 -8.47 18.88
CA LEU A 368 31.90 -9.46 17.80
C LEU A 368 30.62 -9.52 16.94
N PRO A 369 29.40 -9.63 17.52
CA PRO A 369 28.17 -9.51 16.74
C PRO A 369 28.00 -8.15 16.09
N GLY A 370 28.40 -7.07 16.77
CA GLY A 370 28.31 -5.70 16.23
C GLY A 370 29.20 -5.49 15.01
N ALA A 371 30.46 -5.92 15.08
CA ALA A 371 31.38 -5.86 13.95
C ALA A 371 30.87 -6.69 12.76
N LEU A 372 30.36 -7.90 13.02
CA LEU A 372 29.80 -8.75 11.97
C LEU A 372 28.53 -8.13 11.34
N ALA A 373 27.68 -7.48 12.14
CA ALA A 373 26.50 -6.77 11.65
C ALA A 373 26.87 -5.54 10.80
N VAL A 374 27.95 -4.81 11.15
CA VAL A 374 28.47 -3.71 10.33
C VAL A 374 29.01 -4.24 9.01
N THR A 375 29.79 -5.33 9.03
CA THR A 375 30.26 -5.99 7.79
C THR A 375 29.09 -6.49 6.96
N ALA A 376 28.08 -7.10 7.58
CA ALA A 376 26.87 -7.54 6.90
C ALA A 376 26.17 -6.39 6.18
N ALA A 377 26.01 -5.24 6.84
CA ALA A 377 25.41 -4.04 6.25
C ALA A 377 26.28 -3.47 5.12
N ALA A 378 27.60 -3.41 5.29
CA ALA A 378 28.53 -2.92 4.28
C ALA A 378 28.55 -3.77 3.00
N VAL A 379 28.18 -5.06 3.10
CA VAL A 379 28.09 -5.98 1.97
C VAL A 379 26.68 -6.00 1.37
N ALA A 380 25.63 -5.99 2.19
CA ALA A 380 24.25 -6.12 1.70
C ALA A 380 23.63 -4.82 1.18
N LEU A 381 23.99 -3.66 1.74
CA LEU A 381 23.30 -2.41 1.42
C LEU A 381 23.69 -1.77 0.08
N PRO A 382 24.98 -1.71 -0.33
CA PRO A 382 25.34 -1.01 -1.57
C PRO A 382 24.60 -1.47 -2.83
N PRO A 383 24.34 -2.78 -3.04
CA PRO A 383 23.57 -3.26 -4.20
C PRO A 383 22.12 -2.75 -4.29
N ILE A 384 21.50 -2.43 -3.15
CA ILE A 384 20.07 -2.06 -3.08
C ILE A 384 19.87 -0.58 -2.78
N ILE A 385 20.93 0.17 -2.45
CA ILE A 385 20.85 1.61 -2.22
C ILE A 385 21.22 2.32 -3.51
N ILE A 386 20.23 2.93 -4.13
CA ILE A 386 20.44 3.77 -5.31
C ILE A 386 20.11 5.23 -5.02
N GLU A 387 20.65 6.13 -5.82
CA GLU A 387 20.42 7.56 -5.67
C GLU A 387 18.93 7.89 -5.82
N ALA A 388 18.46 8.82 -5.00
CA ALA A 388 17.10 9.33 -5.04
C ALA A 388 17.10 10.86 -4.89
N TYR A 389 16.05 11.47 -5.43
CA TYR A 389 15.85 12.90 -5.47
C TYR A 389 14.52 13.25 -4.81
N PRO A 390 14.28 14.52 -4.44
CA PRO A 390 13.01 14.94 -3.84
C PRO A 390 11.79 14.50 -4.67
N GLU A 391 11.91 14.49 -5.99
CA GLU A 391 10.83 14.15 -6.92
C GLU A 391 10.71 12.65 -7.21
N THR A 392 11.59 11.78 -6.69
CA THR A 392 11.60 10.33 -7.03
C THR A 392 10.26 9.62 -6.80
N TYR A 393 9.47 10.02 -5.79
CA TYR A 393 8.14 9.45 -5.54
C TYR A 393 7.02 10.47 -5.82
N LEU A 394 7.32 11.52 -6.58
CA LEU A 394 6.33 12.48 -7.03
C LEU A 394 5.42 11.80 -8.05
N LYS A 395 4.13 11.75 -7.74
CA LYS A 395 3.12 11.20 -8.66
C LYS A 395 2.99 12.12 -9.88
N PRO A 396 3.00 11.59 -11.13
CA PRO A 396 2.83 12.41 -12.31
C PRO A 396 1.53 13.21 -12.27
N LEU A 397 1.60 14.48 -12.66
CA LEU A 397 0.43 15.37 -12.70
C LEU A 397 -0.41 15.17 -13.96
N ILE A 398 0.23 14.72 -15.04
CA ILE A 398 -0.37 14.56 -16.36
C ILE A 398 -0.58 13.07 -16.67
N PRO A 399 -1.78 12.66 -17.12
CA PRO A 399 -2.03 11.29 -17.51
C PRO A 399 -1.22 10.88 -18.75
N LEU A 400 -0.84 9.61 -18.81
CA LEU A 400 -0.16 8.98 -19.94
C LEU A 400 -1.17 8.71 -21.07
N ASP A 401 -1.60 9.77 -21.74
CA ASP A 401 -2.52 9.75 -22.88
C ASP A 401 -1.85 10.26 -24.18
N ALA A 402 -2.55 10.13 -25.30
CA ALA A 402 -2.02 10.50 -26.60
C ALA A 402 -1.74 12.00 -26.75
N ILE A 403 -2.45 12.87 -26.01
CA ILE A 403 -2.23 14.32 -26.02
C ILE A 403 -0.87 14.60 -25.38
N SER A 404 -0.67 14.08 -24.17
CA SER A 404 0.58 14.23 -23.42
C SER A 404 1.78 13.64 -24.18
N ILE A 405 1.62 12.43 -24.73
CA ILE A 405 2.69 11.76 -25.48
C ILE A 405 3.05 12.52 -26.78
N SER A 406 2.05 13.01 -27.53
CA SER A 406 2.28 13.79 -28.75
C SER A 406 2.96 15.13 -28.44
N HIS A 407 2.51 15.83 -27.40
CA HIS A 407 3.14 17.07 -26.96
C HIS A 407 4.59 16.85 -26.49
N GLY A 408 4.82 15.83 -25.65
CA GLY A 408 6.14 15.43 -25.20
C GLY A 408 7.09 15.04 -26.33
N ALA A 409 6.58 14.40 -27.39
CA ALA A 409 7.36 14.08 -28.58
C ALA A 409 7.85 15.35 -29.31
N HIS A 410 7.01 16.38 -29.40
CA HIS A 410 7.38 17.67 -29.97
C HIS A 410 8.45 18.38 -29.14
N LEU A 411 8.25 18.46 -27.82
CA LEU A 411 9.21 19.04 -26.88
C LEU A 411 10.56 18.30 -26.91
N PHE A 412 10.54 16.96 -26.93
CA PHE A 412 11.75 16.15 -27.05
C PHE A 412 12.50 16.41 -28.36
N ALA A 413 11.77 16.55 -29.47
CA ALA A 413 12.38 16.86 -30.77
C ALA A 413 13.05 18.25 -30.78
N GLU A 414 12.46 19.22 -30.08
CA GLU A 414 12.98 20.59 -29.98
C GLU A 414 14.19 20.70 -29.03
N HIS A 415 14.14 20.07 -27.87
CA HIS A 415 15.10 20.31 -26.79
C HIS A 415 16.11 19.18 -26.56
N CYS A 416 15.75 17.92 -26.87
CA CYS A 416 16.51 16.75 -26.43
C CYS A 416 17.18 15.98 -27.58
N ALA A 417 16.58 15.99 -28.78
CA ALA A 417 17.00 15.16 -29.91
C ALA A 417 18.40 15.49 -30.46
N ASP A 418 18.91 16.70 -30.24
CA ASP A 418 20.26 17.08 -30.65
C ASP A 418 21.35 16.28 -29.92
N CYS A 419 21.10 15.90 -28.66
CA CYS A 419 22.00 15.06 -27.86
C CYS A 419 21.54 13.58 -27.86
N HIS A 420 20.26 13.32 -27.61
CA HIS A 420 19.74 11.95 -27.48
C HIS A 420 19.38 11.28 -28.82
N GLY A 421 19.34 12.04 -29.92
CA GLY A 421 18.92 11.55 -31.23
C GLY A 421 17.40 11.47 -31.38
N PRO A 422 16.88 11.45 -32.62
CA PRO A 422 15.43 11.47 -32.88
C PRO A 422 14.69 10.21 -32.40
N GLN A 423 15.40 9.13 -32.10
CA GLN A 423 14.83 7.89 -31.56
C GLN A 423 15.16 7.70 -30.07
N GLY A 424 15.84 8.66 -29.41
CA GLY A 424 16.22 8.56 -27.99
C GLY A 424 17.42 7.64 -27.70
N LYS A 425 18.18 7.22 -28.71
CA LYS A 425 19.25 6.21 -28.57
C LYS A 425 20.61 6.75 -28.09
N GLY A 426 20.68 8.01 -27.67
CA GLY A 426 21.94 8.66 -27.29
C GLY A 426 22.90 8.95 -28.46
N ASN A 427 22.38 8.98 -29.70
CA ASN A 427 23.17 9.14 -30.92
C ASN A 427 22.87 10.45 -31.68
N GLY A 428 22.49 11.50 -30.96
CA GLY A 428 22.22 12.82 -31.53
C GLY A 428 23.45 13.45 -32.19
N LYS A 429 23.23 14.51 -32.98
CA LYS A 429 24.30 15.18 -33.73
C LYS A 429 25.39 15.76 -32.82
N LEU A 430 25.07 16.08 -31.57
CA LEU A 430 26.00 16.59 -30.57
C LEU A 430 26.63 15.48 -29.71
N ALA A 431 26.11 14.25 -29.72
CA ALA A 431 26.49 13.18 -28.78
C ALA A 431 28.00 12.89 -28.74
N GLN A 432 28.69 12.98 -29.88
CA GLN A 432 30.14 12.72 -29.97
C GLN A 432 31.02 13.85 -29.41
N THR A 433 30.43 15.02 -29.15
CA THR A 433 31.14 16.22 -28.67
C THR A 433 31.02 16.44 -27.16
N LEU A 434 30.16 15.68 -26.50
CA LEU A 434 29.87 15.77 -25.07
C LEU A 434 30.95 15.04 -24.25
N SER A 435 31.15 15.48 -23.02
CA SER A 435 32.05 14.84 -22.06
C SER A 435 31.58 13.46 -21.59
N SER A 436 30.26 13.21 -21.67
CA SER A 436 29.60 11.95 -21.31
C SER A 436 28.71 11.49 -22.45
N ILE A 437 28.66 10.17 -22.68
CA ILE A 437 27.78 9.58 -23.68
C ILE A 437 26.33 9.73 -23.20
N PRO A 438 25.43 10.36 -23.99
CA PRO A 438 24.02 10.43 -23.63
C PRO A 438 23.39 9.05 -23.49
N THR A 439 22.50 8.91 -22.50
CA THR A 439 21.79 7.68 -22.19
C THR A 439 20.95 7.16 -23.36
N ASP A 440 20.93 5.83 -23.55
CA ASP A 440 20.03 5.15 -24.49
C ASP A 440 18.64 4.97 -23.87
N LEU A 441 17.76 5.93 -24.12
CA LEU A 441 16.38 5.97 -23.65
C LEU A 441 15.45 5.04 -24.45
N LEU A 442 15.97 4.31 -25.44
CA LEU A 442 15.18 3.45 -26.33
C LEU A 442 15.35 1.97 -26.02
N THR A 443 16.61 1.51 -25.88
CA THR A 443 16.91 0.07 -25.82
C THR A 443 17.32 -0.44 -24.44
N GLU A 444 17.73 0.45 -23.55
CA GLU A 444 18.04 0.11 -22.15
C GLU A 444 16.79 0.24 -21.26
N PRO A 445 16.65 -0.59 -20.22
CA PRO A 445 15.43 -0.68 -19.41
C PRO A 445 15.32 0.46 -18.37
N HIS A 446 15.64 1.70 -18.73
CA HIS A 446 15.62 2.83 -17.79
C HIS A 446 14.22 3.10 -17.24
N THR A 447 13.17 2.96 -18.06
CA THR A 447 11.77 3.13 -17.63
C THR A 447 11.28 1.98 -16.73
N ALA A 448 12.08 0.93 -16.55
CA ALA A 448 11.86 -0.12 -15.56
C ALA A 448 12.79 0.02 -14.33
N GLY A 449 13.98 0.61 -14.50
CA GLY A 449 14.96 0.82 -13.43
C GLY A 449 14.79 2.11 -12.63
N HIS A 450 14.12 3.12 -13.19
CA HIS A 450 13.93 4.44 -12.61
C HIS A 450 12.45 4.83 -12.59
N THR A 451 12.08 5.57 -11.55
CA THR A 451 10.71 6.08 -11.39
C THR A 451 10.46 7.24 -12.36
N ALA A 452 9.19 7.48 -12.71
CA ALA A 452 8.81 8.67 -13.51
C ALA A 452 9.32 9.98 -12.86
N GLY A 453 9.33 10.05 -11.53
CA GLY A 453 9.89 11.16 -10.77
C GLY A 453 11.41 11.36 -10.89
N ASN A 454 12.18 10.30 -11.10
CA ASN A 454 13.61 10.42 -11.42
C ASN A 454 13.81 11.09 -12.80
N PHE A 455 13.02 10.70 -13.81
CA PHE A 455 13.07 11.36 -15.12
C PHE A 455 12.70 12.84 -15.03
N TYR A 456 11.64 13.17 -14.28
CA TYR A 456 11.26 14.55 -14.01
C TYR A 456 12.44 15.33 -13.41
N HIS A 457 13.09 14.81 -12.36
CA HIS A 457 14.22 15.48 -11.71
C HIS A 457 15.36 15.78 -12.70
N TRP A 458 15.78 14.77 -13.48
CA TRP A 458 16.89 14.93 -14.43
C TRP A 458 16.58 15.91 -15.55
N ILE A 459 15.35 15.95 -16.04
CA ILE A 459 14.93 16.94 -17.05
C ILE A 459 14.85 18.33 -16.42
N ALA A 460 14.28 18.45 -15.22
CA ALA A 460 14.10 19.73 -14.55
C ALA A 460 15.43 20.38 -14.14
N GLN A 461 16.32 19.60 -13.52
CA GLN A 461 17.54 20.10 -12.87
C GLN A 461 18.82 19.83 -13.67
N GLY A 462 18.75 18.97 -14.70
CA GLY A 462 19.92 18.45 -15.39
C GLY A 462 20.58 17.33 -14.58
N ILE A 463 21.71 16.83 -15.09
CA ILE A 463 22.50 15.80 -14.41
C ILE A 463 23.86 16.41 -14.04
N PRO A 464 24.17 16.55 -12.73
CA PRO A 464 25.46 17.08 -12.28
C PRO A 464 26.64 16.33 -12.90
N GLU A 465 27.73 17.04 -13.17
CA GLU A 465 28.96 16.48 -13.77
C GLU A 465 28.78 15.90 -15.19
N THR A 466 27.69 16.26 -15.87
CA THR A 466 27.46 15.96 -17.29
C THR A 466 27.12 17.23 -18.06
N ASP A 467 27.01 17.11 -19.40
CA ASP A 467 26.56 18.20 -20.26
C ASP A 467 25.02 18.33 -20.33
N MET A 468 24.24 17.50 -19.60
CA MET A 468 22.78 17.58 -19.62
C MET A 468 22.30 18.78 -18.78
N PRO A 469 21.73 19.82 -19.41
CA PRO A 469 21.24 20.99 -18.69
C PRO A 469 19.90 20.72 -18.00
N GLY A 470 19.55 21.56 -17.04
CA GLY A 470 18.18 21.64 -16.51
C GLY A 470 17.29 22.51 -17.41
N PHE A 471 16.02 22.13 -17.51
CA PHE A 471 15.06 22.77 -18.41
C PHE A 471 13.98 23.61 -17.72
N THR A 472 14.05 23.81 -16.40
CA THR A 472 13.07 24.61 -15.63
C THR A 472 12.96 26.08 -16.05
N GLU A 473 13.94 26.63 -16.77
CA GLU A 473 13.85 28.00 -17.32
C GLU A 473 13.10 28.07 -18.66
N THR A 474 12.93 26.94 -19.36
CA THR A 474 12.36 26.87 -20.71
C THR A 474 11.09 26.03 -20.81
N LEU A 475 10.91 25.05 -19.92
CA LEU A 475 9.78 24.13 -19.87
C LEU A 475 9.02 24.31 -18.56
N THR A 476 7.69 24.26 -18.63
CA THR A 476 6.83 24.19 -17.45
C THR A 476 6.84 22.79 -16.83
N ASP A 477 6.34 22.65 -15.59
CA ASP A 477 6.23 21.34 -14.94
C ASP A 477 5.37 20.36 -15.75
N GLU A 478 4.30 20.86 -16.40
CA GLU A 478 3.43 20.06 -17.28
C GLU A 478 4.19 19.59 -18.53
N ASP A 479 4.97 20.48 -19.16
CA ASP A 479 5.81 20.15 -20.32
C ASP A 479 6.85 19.06 -19.98
N ILE A 480 7.45 19.12 -18.79
CA ILE A 480 8.40 18.11 -18.33
C ILE A 480 7.69 16.76 -18.17
N TRP A 481 6.50 16.74 -17.57
CA TRP A 481 5.71 15.51 -17.44
C TRP A 481 5.29 14.94 -18.81
N ASP A 482 4.98 15.79 -19.79
CA ASP A 482 4.70 15.35 -21.16
C ASP A 482 5.93 14.66 -21.78
N VAL A 483 7.12 15.22 -21.60
CA VAL A 483 8.38 14.58 -22.04
C VAL A 483 8.58 13.23 -21.32
N VAL A 484 8.34 13.15 -20.01
CA VAL A 484 8.42 11.87 -19.27
C VAL A 484 7.46 10.84 -19.85
N ASN A 485 6.20 11.22 -20.08
CA ASN A 485 5.18 10.35 -20.67
C ASN A 485 5.59 9.87 -22.08
N PHE A 486 6.15 10.77 -22.90
CA PHE A 486 6.74 10.41 -24.19
C PHE A 486 7.88 9.39 -24.05
N LEU A 487 8.79 9.53 -23.10
CA LEU A 487 9.90 8.57 -22.89
C LEU A 487 9.39 7.18 -22.50
N HIS A 488 8.39 7.09 -21.62
CA HIS A 488 7.74 5.82 -21.29
C HIS A 488 7.04 5.20 -22.51
N ALA A 489 6.34 6.01 -23.32
CA ALA A 489 5.71 5.54 -24.55
C ALA A 489 6.73 5.11 -25.62
N LEU A 490 7.88 5.79 -25.72
CA LEU A 490 8.97 5.47 -26.62
C LEU A 490 9.58 4.09 -26.30
N ALA A 491 9.85 3.83 -25.03
CA ALA A 491 10.37 2.55 -24.55
C ALA A 491 9.34 1.41 -24.77
N ARG A 492 8.08 1.61 -24.37
CA ARG A 492 7.00 0.64 -24.62
C ARG A 492 6.79 0.38 -26.11
N GLY A 493 6.88 1.42 -26.94
CA GLY A 493 6.80 1.34 -28.39
C GLY A 493 7.97 0.56 -29.00
N PHE A 494 9.15 0.63 -28.39
CA PHE A 494 10.27 -0.23 -28.77
C PHE A 494 9.95 -1.70 -28.47
N ASP A 495 9.42 -2.03 -27.29
CA ASP A 495 9.03 -3.40 -26.93
C ASP A 495 7.88 -3.97 -27.77
N ALA A 496 7.03 -3.10 -28.30
CA ALA A 496 6.02 -3.46 -29.28
C ALA A 496 6.59 -4.08 -30.56
N ARG A 497 7.89 -3.96 -30.84
CA ARG A 497 8.56 -4.69 -31.94
C ARG A 497 8.43 -6.21 -31.81
N LEU A 498 8.17 -6.73 -30.62
CA LEU A 498 7.95 -8.14 -30.35
C LEU A 498 6.53 -8.59 -30.71
N LEU A 499 5.58 -7.66 -30.85
CA LEU A 499 4.26 -7.95 -31.39
C LEU A 499 4.38 -8.35 -32.87
N GLY A 500 3.46 -9.19 -33.30
CA GLY A 500 3.21 -9.49 -34.71
C GLY A 500 1.72 -9.66 -34.92
N THR A 501 1.34 -10.33 -36.00
CA THR A 501 -0.07 -10.50 -36.38
C THR A 501 -0.82 -11.58 -35.60
N MET A 502 -0.13 -12.31 -34.72
CA MET A 502 -0.66 -13.41 -33.94
C MET A 502 -0.58 -13.06 -32.46
N ILE A 503 -1.66 -13.35 -31.74
CA ILE A 503 -1.74 -13.15 -30.30
C ILE A 503 -1.06 -14.31 -29.61
N ILE A 504 -0.17 -13.99 -28.68
CA ILE A 504 0.34 -14.96 -27.73
C ILE A 504 -0.71 -15.05 -26.61
N PRO A 505 -1.27 -16.26 -26.35
CA PRO A 505 -2.28 -16.42 -25.33
C PRO A 505 -1.76 -16.03 -23.95
N GLU A 506 -2.64 -15.48 -23.13
CA GLU A 506 -2.42 -15.24 -21.70
C GLU A 506 -1.21 -14.36 -21.34
N THR A 507 -0.77 -13.49 -22.26
CA THR A 507 0.44 -12.66 -22.11
C THR A 507 0.21 -11.19 -22.51
N PRO A 508 -0.65 -10.44 -21.79
CA PRO A 508 -0.70 -8.99 -21.93
C PRO A 508 0.61 -8.40 -21.39
N ALA A 509 1.28 -7.57 -22.19
CA ALA A 509 2.56 -6.97 -21.81
C ALA A 509 2.63 -5.46 -22.06
N ILE A 510 1.87 -4.93 -23.02
CA ILE A 510 2.03 -3.55 -23.49
C ILE A 510 0.71 -2.82 -23.32
N ALA A 511 0.66 -1.86 -22.39
CA ALA A 511 -0.48 -0.97 -22.22
C ALA A 511 -0.71 -0.13 -23.49
N ALA A 512 -1.96 -0.05 -23.95
CA ALA A 512 -2.33 0.83 -25.06
C ALA A 512 -2.41 2.28 -24.57
N PRO A 513 -1.71 3.24 -25.21
CA PRO A 513 -1.91 4.66 -24.92
C PRO A 513 -3.36 5.06 -25.12
N VAL A 514 -3.92 5.76 -24.14
CA VAL A 514 -5.33 6.13 -24.16
C VAL A 514 -5.53 7.43 -24.93
N PHE A 515 -6.69 7.61 -25.54
CA PHE A 515 -7.02 8.82 -26.26
C PHE A 515 -8.53 9.07 -26.29
N TYR A 516 -8.88 10.35 -26.33
CA TYR A 516 -10.19 10.81 -26.76
C TYR A 516 -10.22 10.98 -28.28
N TYR A 517 -11.36 10.72 -28.90
CA TYR A 517 -11.56 10.95 -30.32
C TYR A 517 -12.95 11.53 -30.60
N ALA A 518 -13.04 12.36 -31.63
CA ALA A 518 -14.28 12.66 -32.32
C ALA A 518 -14.19 12.16 -33.76
N ALA A 519 -15.24 11.51 -34.22
CA ALA A 519 -15.33 10.83 -35.49
C ALA A 519 -16.57 11.29 -36.28
N SER A 520 -16.56 11.00 -37.58
CA SER A 520 -17.64 11.33 -38.50
C SER A 520 -19.01 10.85 -37.98
N GLY A 521 -20.05 11.69 -38.12
CA GLY A 521 -21.43 11.34 -37.76
C GLY A 521 -21.77 11.52 -36.26
N ASP A 522 -21.21 12.56 -35.62
CA ASP A 522 -21.40 12.92 -34.20
C ASP A 522 -20.95 11.84 -33.19
N SER A 523 -20.15 10.87 -33.63
CA SER A 523 -19.61 9.84 -32.75
C SER A 523 -18.34 10.34 -32.05
N SER A 524 -18.29 10.27 -30.73
CA SER A 524 -17.10 10.58 -29.95
C SER A 524 -17.01 9.68 -28.72
N GLY A 525 -15.81 9.55 -28.15
CA GLY A 525 -15.60 8.74 -26.96
C GLY A 525 -14.14 8.64 -26.58
N ASP A 526 -13.88 7.85 -25.54
CA ASP A 526 -12.53 7.52 -25.08
C ASP A 526 -12.23 6.04 -25.37
N LEU A 527 -10.97 5.71 -25.67
CA LEU A 527 -10.55 4.32 -25.81
C LEU A 527 -10.88 3.48 -24.55
N LYS A 528 -10.86 4.07 -23.36
CA LYS A 528 -11.26 3.46 -22.08
C LYS A 528 -12.70 2.97 -22.07
N ASP A 529 -13.60 3.57 -22.85
CA ASP A 529 -15.02 3.19 -22.86
C ASP A 529 -15.24 1.76 -23.39
N PHE A 530 -14.26 1.21 -24.12
CA PHE A 530 -14.27 -0.17 -24.57
C PHE A 530 -13.79 -1.17 -23.52
N ARG A 531 -13.13 -0.71 -22.44
CA ARG A 531 -12.66 -1.59 -21.36
C ARG A 531 -13.83 -2.37 -20.77
N TYR A 532 -13.60 -3.66 -20.51
CA TYR A 532 -14.55 -4.68 -20.10
C TYR A 532 -15.73 -4.96 -21.06
N ARG A 533 -15.83 -4.25 -22.19
CA ARG A 533 -16.96 -4.34 -23.12
C ARG A 533 -16.58 -5.00 -24.44
N LYS A 534 -15.57 -4.47 -25.13
CA LYS A 534 -15.21 -4.88 -26.50
C LYS A 534 -13.69 -4.81 -26.70
N ASN A 535 -13.17 -5.62 -27.63
CA ASN A 535 -11.82 -5.41 -28.16
C ASN A 535 -11.85 -4.27 -29.20
N THR A 536 -10.70 -3.66 -29.49
CA THR A 536 -10.61 -2.54 -30.44
C THR A 536 -9.56 -2.84 -31.50
N ILE A 537 -9.90 -2.63 -32.77
CA ILE A 537 -8.97 -2.62 -33.89
C ILE A 537 -8.75 -1.16 -34.28
N LEU A 538 -7.58 -0.63 -33.93
CA LEU A 538 -7.17 0.70 -34.32
C LEU A 538 -6.46 0.64 -35.67
N VAL A 539 -6.99 1.34 -36.66
CA VAL A 539 -6.49 1.33 -38.05
C VAL A 539 -5.91 2.70 -38.36
N LEU A 540 -4.59 2.83 -38.41
CA LEU A 540 -3.96 4.03 -38.94
C LEU A 540 -3.80 3.88 -40.45
N PHE A 541 -4.28 4.86 -41.22
CA PHE A 541 -4.32 4.76 -42.68
C PHE A 541 -3.90 6.04 -43.41
N SER A 542 -3.25 5.87 -44.55
CA SER A 542 -3.07 6.94 -45.55
C SER A 542 -4.11 6.82 -46.67
N TRP A 543 -4.75 7.94 -47.05
CA TRP A 543 -5.70 8.02 -48.16
C TRP A 543 -5.04 8.68 -49.39
N PRO A 544 -5.21 8.14 -50.62
CA PRO A 544 -6.06 7.01 -51.03
C PRO A 544 -5.41 5.63 -50.97
N GLN A 545 -4.16 5.52 -50.52
CA GLN A 545 -3.35 4.30 -50.62
C GLN A 545 -3.96 3.12 -49.85
N SER A 546 -4.71 3.37 -48.77
CA SER A 546 -5.36 2.35 -47.95
C SER A 546 -6.75 1.92 -48.44
N HIS A 547 -7.24 2.45 -49.57
CA HIS A 547 -8.61 2.22 -50.07
C HIS A 547 -8.98 0.74 -50.17
N GLN A 548 -8.09 -0.09 -50.73
CA GLN A 548 -8.34 -1.54 -50.87
C GLN A 548 -8.55 -2.20 -49.50
N ARG A 549 -7.74 -1.82 -48.50
CA ARG A 549 -7.81 -2.43 -47.18
C ARG A 549 -9.04 -1.98 -46.40
N LEU A 550 -9.39 -0.70 -46.45
CA LEU A 550 -10.61 -0.17 -45.84
C LEU A 550 -11.87 -0.84 -46.43
N THR A 551 -11.88 -1.12 -47.74
CA THR A 551 -12.96 -1.87 -48.39
C THR A 551 -13.06 -3.32 -47.89
N GLN A 552 -11.93 -3.99 -47.65
CA GLN A 552 -11.94 -5.33 -47.04
C GLN A 552 -12.51 -5.32 -45.62
N LEU A 553 -12.15 -4.32 -44.82
CA LEU A 553 -12.68 -4.14 -43.46
C LEU A 553 -14.18 -3.84 -43.48
N LYS A 554 -14.67 -3.01 -44.41
CA LYS A 554 -16.12 -2.80 -44.64
C LYS A 554 -16.86 -4.13 -44.79
N HIS A 555 -16.38 -5.00 -45.67
CA HIS A 555 -17.02 -6.30 -45.90
C HIS A 555 -16.95 -7.25 -44.70
N ALA A 556 -15.97 -7.05 -43.81
CA ALA A 556 -15.81 -7.83 -42.59
C ALA A 556 -16.50 -7.21 -41.35
N TYR A 557 -17.00 -5.98 -41.45
CA TYR A 557 -17.38 -5.17 -40.30
C TYR A 557 -18.42 -5.84 -39.39
N GLU A 558 -19.51 -6.37 -39.97
CA GLU A 558 -20.54 -7.09 -39.22
C GLU A 558 -19.98 -8.34 -38.51
N ARG A 559 -19.06 -9.05 -39.17
CA ARG A 559 -18.40 -10.23 -38.59
C ARG A 559 -17.47 -9.85 -37.43
N VAL A 560 -16.80 -8.71 -37.51
CA VAL A 560 -15.91 -8.22 -36.44
C VAL A 560 -16.73 -7.72 -35.24
N THR A 561 -17.74 -6.89 -35.49
CA THR A 561 -18.55 -6.26 -34.43
C THR A 561 -19.52 -7.21 -33.77
N GLN A 562 -20.39 -7.87 -34.53
CA GLN A 562 -21.47 -8.70 -33.97
C GLN A 562 -20.97 -10.09 -33.57
N ASN A 563 -20.13 -10.73 -34.39
CA ASN A 563 -19.74 -12.13 -34.14
C ASN A 563 -18.48 -12.26 -33.27
N HIS A 564 -17.66 -11.21 -33.16
CA HIS A 564 -16.39 -11.23 -32.42
C HIS A 564 -16.23 -10.07 -31.43
N ASN A 565 -17.31 -9.35 -31.11
CA ASN A 565 -17.36 -8.34 -30.03
C ASN A 565 -16.17 -7.35 -30.05
N ALA A 566 -15.90 -6.78 -31.23
CA ALA A 566 -14.80 -5.85 -31.43
C ALA A 566 -15.22 -4.61 -32.23
N GLU A 567 -14.65 -3.46 -31.93
CA GLU A 567 -14.90 -2.19 -32.63
C GLU A 567 -13.74 -1.85 -33.58
N ILE A 568 -14.01 -1.23 -34.73
CA ILE A 568 -12.97 -0.72 -35.63
C ILE A 568 -12.96 0.80 -35.53
N LEU A 569 -11.79 1.39 -35.25
CA LEU A 569 -11.58 2.84 -35.27
C LEU A 569 -10.56 3.17 -36.35
N ALA A 570 -10.96 3.96 -37.35
CA ALA A 570 -10.07 4.38 -38.42
C ALA A 570 -9.53 5.79 -38.17
N VAL A 571 -8.21 5.93 -38.13
CA VAL A 571 -7.53 7.19 -37.86
C VAL A 571 -6.63 7.55 -39.05
N PRO A 572 -6.80 8.73 -39.64
CA PRO A 572 -5.94 9.13 -40.75
C PRO A 572 -4.53 9.45 -40.23
N MET A 573 -3.51 9.17 -41.05
CA MET A 573 -2.10 9.49 -40.75
C MET A 573 -1.72 10.92 -41.14
N HIS A 574 -2.59 11.59 -41.91
CA HIS A 574 -2.40 12.94 -42.41
C HIS A 574 -3.73 13.67 -42.38
N GLU A 575 -3.69 15.00 -42.39
CA GLU A 575 -4.90 15.81 -42.45
C GLU A 575 -5.71 15.47 -43.71
N LEU A 576 -6.99 15.15 -43.52
CA LEU A 576 -7.93 14.91 -44.60
C LEU A 576 -8.77 16.15 -44.82
N ASP A 577 -8.90 16.58 -46.08
CA ASP A 577 -9.87 17.61 -46.43
C ASP A 577 -11.32 17.08 -46.34
N GLN A 578 -12.30 17.98 -46.39
CA GLN A 578 -13.71 17.62 -46.27
C GLN A 578 -14.17 16.61 -47.33
N GLN A 579 -13.61 16.70 -48.55
CA GLN A 579 -13.95 15.78 -49.63
C GLN A 579 -13.41 14.37 -49.34
N ALA A 580 -12.16 14.26 -48.91
CA ALA A 580 -11.54 13.00 -48.55
C ALA A 580 -12.22 12.35 -47.35
N ILE A 581 -12.64 13.12 -46.34
CA ILE A 581 -13.44 12.61 -45.22
C ILE A 581 -14.76 12.03 -45.77
N GLN A 582 -15.47 12.76 -46.62
CA GLN A 582 -16.71 12.28 -47.22
C GLN A 582 -16.48 10.99 -48.01
N ASP A 583 -15.48 10.97 -48.90
CA ASP A 583 -15.13 9.82 -49.73
C ASP A 583 -14.83 8.57 -48.88
N VAL A 584 -14.10 8.72 -47.78
CA VAL A 584 -13.80 7.60 -46.87
C VAL A 584 -15.06 7.15 -46.14
N THR A 585 -15.83 8.08 -45.57
CA THR A 585 -17.05 7.77 -44.79
C THR A 585 -18.17 7.15 -45.63
N ASP A 586 -18.24 7.45 -46.93
CA ASP A 586 -19.17 6.80 -47.86
C ASP A 586 -18.80 5.31 -48.09
N ILE A 587 -17.52 4.98 -47.93
CA ILE A 587 -17.00 3.64 -48.15
C ILE A 587 -17.06 2.82 -46.87
N VAL A 588 -16.81 3.38 -45.70
CA VAL A 588 -16.66 2.60 -44.46
C VAL A 588 -17.87 2.72 -43.52
N PRO A 589 -18.31 1.64 -42.87
CA PRO A 589 -19.43 1.65 -41.92
C PRO A 589 -19.00 1.91 -40.46
N PHE A 590 -17.70 2.13 -40.22
CA PHE A 590 -17.09 2.32 -38.90
C PHE A 590 -16.61 3.76 -38.70
N PRO A 591 -16.46 4.22 -37.45
CA PRO A 591 -16.01 5.58 -37.14
C PRO A 591 -14.68 5.94 -37.79
N VAL A 592 -14.64 7.08 -38.48
CA VAL A 592 -13.43 7.70 -39.01
C VAL A 592 -13.12 8.93 -38.16
N VAL A 593 -11.99 8.93 -37.47
CA VAL A 593 -11.58 10.00 -36.56
C VAL A 593 -11.25 11.27 -37.37
N THR A 594 -11.87 12.37 -36.97
CA THR A 594 -11.72 13.70 -37.58
C THR A 594 -11.00 14.68 -36.66
N GLU A 595 -11.17 14.55 -35.34
CA GLU A 595 -10.47 15.35 -34.33
C GLU A 595 -9.65 14.44 -33.41
N GLY A 596 -8.48 14.91 -32.97
CA GLY A 596 -7.52 14.10 -32.19
C GLY A 596 -6.67 13.14 -33.02
N TRP A 597 -6.84 13.11 -34.36
CA TRP A 597 -6.15 12.15 -35.23
C TRP A 597 -4.63 12.29 -35.17
N ARG A 598 -4.12 13.52 -34.99
CA ARG A 598 -2.69 13.82 -34.99
C ARG A 598 -2.02 13.26 -33.74
N GLU A 599 -2.61 13.52 -32.58
CA GLU A 599 -2.13 13.06 -31.28
C GLU A 599 -2.13 11.52 -31.22
N ILE A 600 -3.21 10.90 -31.72
CA ILE A 600 -3.32 9.44 -31.84
C ILE A 600 -2.25 8.91 -32.79
N PHE A 601 -2.08 9.53 -33.96
CA PHE A 601 -1.08 9.12 -34.95
C PHE A 601 0.33 9.20 -34.38
N ASP A 602 0.75 10.36 -33.85
CA ASP A 602 2.09 10.60 -33.31
C ASP A 602 2.43 9.57 -32.20
N THR A 603 1.46 9.30 -31.33
CA THR A 603 1.57 8.34 -30.23
C THR A 603 1.72 6.90 -30.74
N TYR A 604 0.78 6.41 -31.55
CA TYR A 604 0.80 5.02 -32.01
C TYR A 604 1.88 4.75 -33.07
N LEU A 605 2.43 5.79 -33.70
CA LEU A 605 3.60 5.68 -34.56
C LEU A 605 4.82 5.19 -33.78
N LEU A 606 4.93 5.44 -32.47
CA LEU A 606 6.01 4.89 -31.64
C LEU A 606 6.00 3.35 -31.58
N TYR A 607 4.83 2.73 -31.79
CA TYR A 607 4.59 1.29 -31.72
C TYR A 607 4.68 0.59 -33.09
N ARG A 608 5.10 1.33 -34.14
CA ARG A 608 5.18 0.84 -35.53
C ARG A 608 6.28 -0.20 -35.78
N ARG A 609 7.32 -0.21 -34.94
CA ARG A 609 8.59 -0.92 -35.16
C ARG A 609 8.34 -2.41 -35.29
N VAL A 610 9.06 -3.09 -36.18
CA VAL A 610 9.03 -4.55 -36.31
C VAL A 610 10.43 -5.10 -36.06
N ARG A 611 10.58 -6.38 -35.67
CA ARG A 611 11.93 -6.96 -35.42
C ARG A 611 12.90 -6.76 -36.59
N ALA A 612 12.41 -6.84 -37.82
CA ALA A 612 13.21 -6.67 -39.04
C ALA A 612 13.61 -5.21 -39.32
N VAL A 613 12.84 -4.25 -38.80
CA VAL A 613 13.01 -2.81 -39.01
C VAL A 613 12.86 -2.10 -37.65
N PRO A 614 13.93 -2.13 -36.82
CA PRO A 614 13.89 -1.59 -35.47
C PRO A 614 13.97 -0.06 -35.40
N ASP A 615 14.16 0.64 -36.52
CA ASP A 615 14.26 2.10 -36.59
C ASP A 615 15.22 2.71 -35.54
N LEU A 616 16.48 2.29 -35.56
CA LEU A 616 17.48 2.73 -34.58
C LEU A 616 18.21 4.04 -34.96
N ASN A 617 18.06 4.50 -36.20
CA ASN A 617 18.75 5.68 -36.73
C ASN A 617 17.78 6.54 -37.57
N GLY A 618 17.94 7.86 -37.52
CA GLY A 618 17.12 8.81 -38.27
C GLY A 618 15.66 8.89 -37.77
N PRO A 619 14.73 9.48 -38.54
CA PRO A 619 13.32 9.61 -38.14
C PRO A 619 12.54 8.29 -38.16
N GLY A 620 13.12 7.21 -38.71
CA GLY A 620 12.43 5.93 -38.94
C GLY A 620 11.50 5.98 -40.15
N MET A 621 10.82 4.87 -40.43
CA MET A 621 9.90 4.75 -41.57
C MET A 621 8.43 4.78 -41.11
N THR A 622 7.65 5.68 -41.70
CA THR A 622 6.19 5.73 -41.52
C THR A 622 5.52 4.77 -42.50
N PRO A 623 4.78 3.73 -42.03
CA PRO A 623 4.07 2.84 -42.93
C PRO A 623 2.85 3.54 -43.53
N VAL A 624 2.40 3.08 -44.69
CA VAL A 624 1.19 3.59 -45.36
C VAL A 624 -0.10 3.13 -44.67
N HIS A 625 -0.03 1.97 -43.99
CA HIS A 625 -1.15 1.34 -43.31
C HIS A 625 -0.65 0.44 -42.17
N ILE A 626 -1.26 0.57 -41.00
CA ILE A 626 -0.94 -0.23 -39.82
C ILE A 626 -2.19 -0.43 -38.97
N GLU A 627 -2.36 -1.65 -38.47
CA GLU A 627 -3.49 -2.02 -37.61
C GLU A 627 -2.96 -2.51 -36.26
N PHE A 628 -3.61 -2.10 -35.18
CA PHE A 628 -3.34 -2.57 -33.83
C PHE A 628 -4.58 -3.27 -33.27
N MET A 629 -4.36 -4.36 -32.55
CA MET A 629 -5.41 -5.05 -31.80
C MET A 629 -5.21 -4.80 -30.31
N ILE A 630 -6.18 -4.12 -29.72
CA ILE A 630 -6.25 -3.77 -28.31
C ILE A 630 -7.34 -4.64 -27.70
N ASP A 631 -7.03 -5.35 -26.61
CA ASP A 631 -8.04 -6.16 -25.93
C ASP A 631 -8.97 -5.31 -25.05
N ARG A 632 -10.07 -5.93 -24.61
CA ARG A 632 -11.04 -5.31 -23.71
C ARG A 632 -10.48 -4.97 -22.31
N PHE A 633 -9.22 -5.23 -22.00
CA PHE A 633 -8.59 -4.81 -20.75
C PHE A 633 -7.64 -3.62 -20.96
N GLY A 634 -7.44 -3.17 -22.20
CA GLY A 634 -6.64 -2.00 -22.54
C GLY A 634 -5.18 -2.31 -22.91
N TYR A 635 -4.87 -3.56 -23.27
CA TYR A 635 -3.52 -3.96 -23.68
C TYR A 635 -3.41 -4.14 -25.20
N LEU A 636 -2.29 -3.70 -25.78
CA LEU A 636 -1.89 -4.02 -27.15
C LEU A 636 -1.44 -5.48 -27.25
N ARG A 637 -2.15 -6.26 -28.06
CA ARG A 637 -1.97 -7.73 -28.14
C ARG A 637 -1.39 -8.20 -29.45
N ALA A 638 -1.60 -7.44 -30.51
CA ALA A 638 -1.06 -7.73 -31.83
C ALA A 638 -0.99 -6.47 -32.68
N ARG A 639 -0.14 -6.50 -33.71
CA ARG A 639 0.00 -5.45 -34.72
C ARG A 639 0.12 -6.10 -36.09
N TRP A 640 -0.43 -5.45 -37.09
CA TRP A 640 -0.09 -5.71 -38.48
C TRP A 640 0.37 -4.45 -39.20
N ASN A 641 1.65 -4.41 -39.58
CA ASN A 641 2.27 -3.41 -40.42
C ASN A 641 2.27 -3.92 -41.87
N ALA A 642 1.42 -3.32 -42.71
CA ALA A 642 1.16 -3.82 -44.07
C ALA A 642 2.40 -3.82 -44.98
N GLN A 643 3.41 -3.00 -44.67
CA GLN A 643 4.64 -2.89 -45.46
C GLN A 643 5.67 -3.97 -45.12
N PHE A 644 5.71 -4.46 -43.88
CA PHE A 644 6.79 -5.32 -43.39
C PHE A 644 6.35 -6.71 -42.92
N GLU A 645 5.07 -6.91 -42.61
CA GLU A 645 4.55 -8.16 -42.03
C GLU A 645 3.71 -8.99 -43.03
N GLY A 646 3.87 -8.71 -44.32
CA GLY A 646 3.29 -9.49 -45.41
C GLY A 646 1.76 -9.56 -45.39
N PHE A 647 1.21 -10.71 -45.80
CA PHE A 647 -0.25 -10.91 -45.95
C PHE A 647 -1.04 -10.91 -44.64
N GLY A 648 -0.38 -11.05 -43.48
CA GLY A 648 -0.93 -10.91 -42.12
C GLY A 648 -2.46 -10.91 -41.99
N TRP A 649 -3.03 -9.74 -41.70
CA TRP A 649 -4.47 -9.55 -41.56
C TRP A 649 -5.21 -9.21 -42.86
N GLN A 650 -4.53 -9.18 -44.03
CA GLN A 650 -5.23 -9.18 -45.33
C GLN A 650 -6.17 -10.39 -45.41
N ASN A 651 -5.79 -11.51 -44.78
CA ASN A 651 -6.70 -12.61 -44.53
C ASN A 651 -7.63 -12.30 -43.34
N ILE A 652 -8.86 -11.87 -43.63
CA ILE A 652 -9.90 -11.60 -42.62
C ILE A 652 -10.16 -12.80 -41.71
N HIS A 653 -10.03 -14.04 -42.20
CA HIS A 653 -10.20 -15.22 -41.34
C HIS A 653 -9.13 -15.25 -40.24
N ALA A 654 -7.87 -14.95 -40.57
CA ALA A 654 -6.78 -14.90 -39.60
C ALA A 654 -7.06 -13.83 -38.53
N LEU A 655 -7.50 -12.64 -38.94
CA LEU A 655 -7.91 -11.56 -38.02
C LEU A 655 -9.03 -12.02 -37.07
N THR A 656 -10.11 -12.60 -37.60
CA THR A 656 -11.24 -13.05 -36.77
C THR A 656 -10.88 -14.20 -35.82
N GLN A 657 -9.94 -15.07 -36.19
CA GLN A 657 -9.43 -16.10 -35.28
C GLN A 657 -8.70 -15.47 -34.07
N GLN A 658 -7.95 -14.38 -34.27
CA GLN A 658 -7.30 -13.67 -33.15
C GLN A 658 -8.33 -13.06 -32.20
N LEU A 659 -9.37 -12.40 -32.72
CA LEU A 659 -10.45 -11.85 -31.89
C LEU A 659 -11.19 -12.94 -31.10
N LYS A 660 -11.40 -14.12 -31.72
CA LYS A 660 -12.01 -15.26 -31.05
C LYS A 660 -11.15 -15.77 -29.89
N LEU A 661 -9.83 -15.67 -29.98
CA LEU A 661 -8.92 -16.00 -28.88
C LEU A 661 -9.05 -15.00 -27.74
N LEU A 662 -9.00 -13.69 -28.02
CA LEU A 662 -9.14 -12.65 -27.00
C LEU A 662 -10.45 -12.75 -26.21
N ASN A 663 -11.57 -13.01 -26.90
CA ASN A 663 -12.87 -13.14 -26.25
C ASN A 663 -12.96 -14.33 -25.28
N LYS A 664 -12.06 -15.31 -25.38
CA LYS A 664 -12.01 -16.46 -24.47
C LYS A 664 -11.09 -16.26 -23.27
N GLU A 665 -10.14 -15.35 -23.35
CA GLU A 665 -9.22 -15.07 -22.25
C GLU A 665 -9.96 -14.39 -21.11
N ASN A 666 -9.64 -14.74 -19.87
CA ASN A 666 -10.12 -14.00 -18.70
C ASN A 666 -9.26 -12.74 -18.48
N GLU A 667 -9.65 -11.91 -17.51
CA GLU A 667 -8.78 -10.82 -17.05
C GLU A 667 -7.51 -11.42 -16.42
N ILE A 668 -6.36 -11.11 -17.00
CA ILE A 668 -5.05 -11.61 -16.55
C ILE A 668 -4.36 -10.55 -15.68
N MET A 669 -4.45 -9.28 -16.10
CA MET A 669 -4.00 -8.11 -15.35
C MET A 669 -5.12 -7.07 -15.34
N PRO A 670 -5.24 -6.26 -14.26
CA PRO A 670 -6.14 -5.12 -14.26
C PRO A 670 -5.80 -4.14 -15.39
N PRO A 671 -6.73 -3.29 -15.84
CA PRO A 671 -6.45 -2.28 -16.84
C PRO A 671 -5.27 -1.39 -16.44
N PRO A 672 -4.48 -0.92 -17.42
CA PRO A 672 -3.36 -0.04 -17.13
C PRO A 672 -3.80 1.23 -16.39
N ASP A 673 -2.98 1.66 -15.42
CA ASP A 673 -3.13 2.94 -14.75
C ASP A 673 -2.99 4.09 -15.75
N ASP A 674 -3.56 5.23 -15.37
CA ASP A 674 -3.61 6.44 -16.16
C ASP A 674 -2.30 7.22 -16.14
N HIS A 675 -1.33 6.85 -15.30
CA HIS A 675 -0.06 7.55 -15.15
C HIS A 675 1.12 6.60 -15.37
N ALA A 676 2.27 7.16 -15.75
CA ALA A 676 3.52 6.42 -15.74
C ALA A 676 3.95 6.11 -14.29
N HIS A 677 4.45 4.91 -14.06
CA HIS A 677 5.03 4.47 -12.78
C HIS A 677 6.53 4.29 -12.94
#